data_AF-A0A0F9KH12-F1
#
_entry.id   AF-A0A0F9KH12-F1
#
_cell.length_a   1.000
_cell.length_b   1.000
_cell.length_c   1.000
_cell.angle_alpha   90.00
_cell.angle_beta   90.00
_cell.angle_gamma   90.00
#
_symmetry.space_group_name_H-M   'P 1'
#
loop_
_entity.id
_entity.type
_entity.pdbx_description
1 polymer ?
#
loop_
_entity_poly.entity_id
_entity_poly.type
_entity_poly.pdbx_seq_one_letter_code
_entity_poly.pdbx_strand_id
1 'polypeptide(L)'
;MTRISRRGLLQTGAAASVLAATGFPLRAQAKRGGRFRAGLNGANTSDSWDARTHSDIFMISAAQGSVFDNLTEVAPDGSLRGELAESWEASEDAKTWTFTLRKGVTFHNGKPFGADDVIESLQLHVAEDSKSAAKPIVSSISEMKKLGEHEVQFTLDAGNADFPYLMSDYHLLIYPAGQMDEALSKGIGTGLYRVEAFEPGVRFVGKRVDSHYKDGNFGWFDEIEYIAINDSTARMNALMTGQVDAINRIDFKTEALLKANPNVRIQEVTGNQHYTFAMLTDVAPYDQVNVRQALKYGINRQEMVDKILLGHGQVGNDTPIGPANQYYHADMEQLAYDPDKAKFHLKQAGLDTLSIDLSASDAAFVGAVDAAQLFQASANAAGIKINLIQEPADGYWSNVWLKKPFCAVYWSGRATEDWMFSSAYEAGVEWNDSHWNHERFNKLLVEARAELDEARRAGMYAEMQLLTRDQGGVVIPVFTSYVFAMADKVRHGDLVVVALEYDPFLRHQGSAQILKLAEHRPRSLAYVNLAHASEIALQYLGQLTRRGIKYYQGRDADDDELPYVRRGFNKRYGDMTLHHGKTAADFGRGFSSHTFNRHNESAKHLARTAGLLNAFGATCRRKGARVVLVCPPYVREHLAQRNSLRRSAEWVNVQLRNRLDFAVLDTPMEAAQPREDFFDTPYHLSGAGAQKRSHRLAGLLKDYLRTDPATGQ
;
A
#
# COMPACT_ATOMS: atom_id res chain seq x y z
N MET A 1 16.86 -25.92 52.12
CA MET A 1 17.68 -24.69 52.07
C MET A 1 19.03 -25.01 51.47
N THR A 2 19.17 -24.90 50.15
CA THR A 2 20.43 -25.10 49.43
C THR A 2 21.26 -23.82 49.48
N ARG A 3 22.44 -23.88 50.12
CA ARG A 3 23.36 -22.74 50.29
C ARG A 3 23.94 -22.33 48.93
N ILE A 4 23.62 -21.12 48.49
CA ILE A 4 24.29 -20.46 47.36
C ILE A 4 25.73 -20.16 47.77
N SER A 5 26.70 -20.65 47.01
CA SER A 5 28.13 -20.44 47.30
C SER A 5 28.56 -19.02 46.91
N ARG A 6 29.55 -18.45 47.62
CA ARG A 6 30.14 -17.13 47.31
C ARG A 6 30.64 -17.01 45.86
N ARG A 7 30.98 -18.13 45.21
CA ARG A 7 31.37 -18.18 43.78
C ARG A 7 30.17 -18.01 42.84
N GLY A 8 28.99 -18.52 43.22
CA GLY A 8 27.74 -18.32 42.47
C GLY A 8 27.22 -16.88 42.55
N LEU A 9 27.45 -16.19 43.67
CA LEU A 9 27.05 -14.78 43.85
C LEU A 9 27.93 -13.80 43.03
N LEU A 10 29.22 -14.12 42.84
CA LEU A 10 30.13 -13.31 42.04
C LEU A 10 29.96 -13.52 40.53
N GLN A 11 29.56 -14.72 40.09
CA GLN A 11 29.22 -15.00 38.68
C GLN A 11 27.90 -14.34 38.24
N THR A 12 26.90 -14.24 39.12
CA THR A 12 25.66 -13.52 38.81
C THR A 12 25.80 -12.00 38.89
N GLY A 13 26.64 -11.49 39.80
CA GLY A 13 26.94 -10.06 39.91
C GLY A 13 27.70 -9.46 38.72
N ALA A 14 28.64 -10.20 38.13
CA ALA A 14 29.39 -9.77 36.94
C ALA A 14 28.53 -9.78 35.66
N ALA A 15 27.59 -10.71 35.54
CA ALA A 15 26.68 -10.75 34.39
C ALA A 15 25.65 -9.59 34.41
N ALA A 16 25.18 -9.19 35.61
CA ALA A 16 24.25 -8.08 35.77
C ALA A 16 24.91 -6.70 35.54
N SER A 17 26.18 -6.55 35.91
CA SER A 17 26.91 -5.28 35.75
C SER A 17 27.42 -5.05 34.32
N VAL A 18 27.75 -6.11 33.57
CA VAL A 18 28.08 -6.00 32.13
C VAL A 18 26.85 -5.66 31.27
N LEU A 19 25.65 -6.07 31.68
CA LEU A 19 24.40 -5.68 31.00
C LEU A 19 24.04 -4.20 31.20
N ALA A 20 24.37 -3.61 32.35
CA ALA A 20 24.14 -2.19 32.61
C ALA A 20 25.15 -1.26 31.90
N ALA A 21 26.37 -1.74 31.62
CA ALA A 21 27.44 -0.94 31.03
C ALA A 21 27.46 -0.87 29.49
N THR A 22 26.58 -1.62 28.80
CA THR A 22 26.57 -1.67 27.32
C THR A 22 25.62 -0.67 26.67
N GLY A 23 24.92 0.18 27.43
CA GLY A 23 24.13 1.29 26.89
C GLY A 23 23.04 0.87 25.89
N PHE A 24 22.64 -0.41 25.88
CA PHE A 24 21.55 -0.85 25.01
C PHE A 24 20.23 -0.34 25.59
N PRO A 25 19.42 0.41 24.82
CA PRO A 25 18.10 0.81 25.28
C PRO A 25 17.29 -0.46 25.58
N LEU A 26 16.77 -0.54 26.82
CA LEU A 26 15.74 -1.49 27.22
C LEU A 26 14.57 -1.34 26.24
N ARG A 27 14.47 -2.32 25.33
CA ARG A 27 13.52 -2.35 24.21
C ARG A 27 12.09 -2.23 24.72
N ALA A 28 11.25 -1.43 24.06
CA ALA A 28 9.81 -1.42 24.30
C ALA A 28 9.18 -2.69 23.69
N GLN A 29 8.43 -3.46 24.48
CA GLN A 29 7.44 -4.40 23.95
C GLN A 29 6.21 -3.57 23.55
N ALA A 30 5.38 -4.02 22.61
CA ALA A 30 4.01 -3.51 22.54
C ALA A 30 3.40 -3.64 23.93
N LYS A 31 3.12 -2.50 24.56
CA LYS A 31 2.66 -2.43 25.94
C LYS A 31 1.15 -2.32 25.87
N ARG A 32 0.45 -3.36 26.33
CA ARG A 32 -0.98 -3.27 26.57
C ARG A 32 -1.24 -2.24 27.67
N GLY A 33 -2.25 -1.42 27.44
CA GLY A 33 -2.83 -0.50 28.40
C GLY A 33 -2.42 0.96 28.26
N GLY A 34 -2.99 1.77 29.14
CA GLY A 34 -2.89 3.23 29.09
C GLY A 34 -3.95 3.88 28.18
N ARG A 35 -3.88 5.22 28.10
CA ARG A 35 -4.82 6.06 27.36
C ARG A 35 -4.12 6.66 26.14
N PHE A 36 -4.73 6.53 24.96
CA PHE A 36 -4.30 7.22 23.75
C PHE A 36 -5.22 8.38 23.44
N ARG A 37 -4.66 9.59 23.29
CA ARG A 37 -5.42 10.81 22.99
C ARG A 37 -5.07 11.31 21.59
N ALA A 38 -6.06 11.52 20.73
CA ALA A 38 -5.86 12.14 19.43
C ALA A 38 -6.62 13.48 19.35
N GLY A 39 -5.92 14.55 18.95
CA GLY A 39 -6.57 15.81 18.57
C GLY A 39 -6.87 15.77 17.09
N LEU A 40 -8.14 15.80 16.71
CA LEU A 40 -8.57 15.61 15.33
C LEU A 40 -9.38 16.81 14.83
N ASN A 41 -9.18 17.19 13.57
CA ASN A 41 -10.12 18.06 12.86
C ASN A 41 -11.30 17.25 12.30
N GLY A 42 -12.33 17.94 11.81
CA GLY A 42 -13.45 17.32 11.11
C GLY A 42 -14.61 16.91 12.02
N ALA A 43 -14.57 17.34 13.28
CA ALA A 43 -15.68 17.15 14.20
C ALA A 43 -16.74 18.24 14.02
N ASN A 44 -18.02 17.87 14.08
CA ASN A 44 -19.17 18.75 13.93
C ASN A 44 -20.18 18.53 15.05
N THR A 45 -20.97 19.56 15.36
CA THR A 45 -22.06 19.46 16.35
C THR A 45 -23.20 18.53 15.92
N SER A 46 -23.27 18.19 14.63
CA SER A 46 -24.22 17.23 14.06
C SER A 46 -23.72 15.79 14.05
N ASP A 47 -22.50 15.53 14.51
CA ASP A 47 -21.92 14.18 14.53
C ASP A 47 -22.79 13.21 15.35
N SER A 48 -22.98 11.99 14.84
CA SER A 48 -23.78 10.95 15.48
C SER A 48 -23.24 9.55 15.13
N TRP A 49 -23.74 8.50 15.78
CA TRP A 49 -23.38 7.12 15.42
C TRP A 49 -24.12 6.58 14.19
N ASP A 50 -24.90 7.41 13.50
CA ASP A 50 -25.47 7.10 12.20
C ASP A 50 -24.40 7.24 11.11
N ALA A 51 -23.81 6.11 10.75
CA ALA A 51 -22.71 6.03 9.79
C ALA A 51 -23.08 6.57 8.41
N ARG A 52 -24.38 6.63 8.06
CA ARG A 52 -24.86 7.21 6.80
C ARG A 52 -24.52 8.69 6.64
N THR A 53 -24.23 9.37 7.74
CA THR A 53 -23.94 10.81 7.81
C THR A 53 -22.46 11.13 8.05
N HIS A 54 -21.62 10.10 8.25
CA HIS A 54 -20.18 10.30 8.50
C HIS A 54 -19.51 10.88 7.26
N SER A 55 -18.65 11.88 7.44
CA SER A 55 -18.03 12.58 6.31
C SER A 55 -16.59 13.00 6.54
N ASP A 56 -16.09 12.91 7.78
CA ASP A 56 -14.72 13.29 8.09
C ASP A 56 -14.09 12.34 9.14
N ILE A 57 -12.77 12.45 9.23
CA ILE A 57 -11.87 11.56 9.94
C ILE A 57 -12.17 11.39 11.43
N PHE A 58 -12.80 12.38 12.08
CA PHE A 58 -13.19 12.27 13.49
C PHE A 58 -14.16 11.11 13.68
N MET A 59 -15.28 11.11 12.94
CA MET A 59 -16.29 10.06 13.03
C MET A 59 -15.82 8.76 12.39
N ILE A 60 -15.09 8.82 11.27
CA ILE A 60 -14.52 7.63 10.64
C ILE A 60 -13.62 6.88 11.63
N SER A 61 -12.72 7.60 12.33
CA SER A 61 -11.82 6.99 13.32
C SER A 61 -12.55 6.49 14.56
N ALA A 62 -13.58 7.22 15.02
CA ALA A 62 -14.38 6.87 16.20
C ALA A 62 -15.27 5.65 15.95
N ALA A 63 -15.75 5.48 14.72
CA ALA A 63 -16.70 4.45 14.36
C ALA A 63 -16.01 3.21 13.80
N GLN A 64 -15.40 3.29 12.61
CA GLN A 64 -14.86 2.15 11.88
C GLN A 64 -13.67 1.50 12.60
N GLY A 65 -13.77 0.20 12.89
CA GLY A 65 -12.79 -0.60 13.64
C GLY A 65 -12.65 -0.25 15.13
N SER A 66 -13.18 0.90 15.55
CA SER A 66 -13.21 1.36 16.95
C SER A 66 -14.48 0.90 17.65
N VAL A 67 -15.64 1.49 17.31
CA VAL A 67 -16.94 1.14 17.92
C VAL A 67 -17.67 0.08 17.10
N PHE A 68 -17.60 0.16 15.77
CA PHE A 68 -18.28 -0.74 14.85
C PHE A 68 -17.29 -1.40 13.91
N ASP A 69 -17.63 -2.59 13.43
CA ASP A 69 -16.90 -3.26 12.35
C ASP A 69 -17.77 -3.29 11.08
N ASN A 70 -17.13 -3.46 9.94
CA ASN A 70 -17.68 -3.79 8.63
C ASN A 70 -17.60 -5.31 8.37
N LEU A 71 -18.07 -5.76 7.20
CA LEU A 71 -17.84 -7.15 6.76
C LEU A 71 -16.38 -7.40 6.39
N THR A 72 -15.74 -6.43 5.76
CA THR A 72 -14.37 -6.48 5.26
C THR A 72 -13.61 -5.23 5.69
N GLU A 73 -12.28 -5.29 5.67
CA GLU A 73 -11.39 -4.21 6.08
C GLU A 73 -10.29 -4.04 5.03
N VAL A 74 -9.96 -2.79 4.70
CA VAL A 74 -8.74 -2.47 3.96
C VAL A 74 -7.58 -2.39 4.94
N ALA A 75 -6.62 -3.29 4.79
CA ALA A 75 -5.41 -3.25 5.59
C ALA A 75 -4.59 -1.97 5.31
N PRO A 76 -3.65 -1.57 6.21
CA PRO A 76 -2.79 -0.39 5.98
C PRO A 76 -1.97 -0.43 4.68
N ASP A 77 -1.93 -1.60 4.08
CA ASP A 77 -1.15 -2.01 2.93
C ASP A 77 -2.01 -1.99 1.64
N GLY A 78 -3.28 -1.56 1.75
CA GLY A 78 -4.25 -1.46 0.66
C GLY A 78 -4.97 -2.77 0.33
N SER A 79 -4.49 -3.91 0.85
CA SER A 79 -5.10 -5.21 0.60
C SER A 79 -6.42 -5.38 1.34
N LEU A 80 -7.36 -6.06 0.69
CA LEU A 80 -8.63 -6.41 1.32
C LEU A 80 -8.46 -7.64 2.21
N ARG A 81 -8.99 -7.60 3.42
CA ARG A 81 -9.10 -8.74 4.33
C ARG A 81 -10.47 -8.83 4.98
N GLY A 82 -10.79 -10.00 5.52
CA GLY A 82 -12.03 -10.20 6.26
C GLY A 82 -12.05 -9.52 7.63
N GLU A 83 -13.20 -8.96 8.01
CA GLU A 83 -13.47 -8.40 9.32
C GLU A 83 -14.57 -9.19 10.04
N LEU A 84 -15.84 -8.79 9.95
CA LEU A 84 -16.97 -9.62 10.41
C LEU A 84 -17.25 -10.80 9.48
N ALA A 85 -16.83 -10.73 8.21
CA ALA A 85 -16.74 -11.87 7.32
C ALA A 85 -15.36 -12.55 7.43
N GLU A 86 -15.34 -13.89 7.44
CA GLU A 86 -14.11 -14.68 7.40
C GLU A 86 -13.65 -14.96 5.97
N SER A 87 -14.60 -15.11 5.06
CA SER A 87 -14.38 -15.40 3.64
C SER A 87 -15.58 -15.00 2.79
N TRP A 88 -15.40 -14.93 1.48
CA TRP A 88 -16.45 -14.69 0.50
C TRP A 88 -16.12 -15.40 -0.81
N GLU A 89 -17.17 -15.76 -1.56
CA GLU A 89 -17.07 -16.42 -2.87
C GLU A 89 -18.05 -15.78 -3.86
N ALA A 90 -17.63 -15.68 -5.12
CA ALA A 90 -18.42 -15.11 -6.22
C ALA A 90 -18.93 -16.18 -7.18
N SER A 91 -20.08 -15.92 -7.81
CA SER A 91 -20.45 -16.57 -9.07
C SER A 91 -19.51 -16.17 -10.21
N GLU A 92 -19.48 -16.95 -11.30
CA GLU A 92 -18.58 -16.71 -12.45
C GLU A 92 -18.76 -15.32 -13.10
N ASP A 93 -19.93 -14.72 -12.96
CA ASP A 93 -20.27 -13.39 -13.50
C ASP A 93 -20.17 -12.27 -12.45
N ALA A 94 -19.62 -12.55 -11.26
CA ALA A 94 -19.48 -11.62 -10.14
C ALA A 94 -20.81 -10.98 -9.68
N LYS A 95 -21.96 -11.59 -9.97
CA LYS A 95 -23.28 -11.09 -9.55
C LYS A 95 -23.76 -11.63 -8.22
N THR A 96 -23.41 -12.86 -7.88
CA THR A 96 -23.84 -13.48 -6.62
C THR A 96 -22.64 -13.65 -5.72
N TRP A 97 -22.69 -13.07 -4.53
CA TRP A 97 -21.63 -13.14 -3.54
C TRP A 97 -22.13 -13.79 -2.27
N THR A 98 -21.46 -14.83 -1.79
CA THR A 98 -21.78 -15.48 -0.53
C THR A 98 -20.68 -15.18 0.49
N PHE A 99 -21.03 -14.55 1.61
CA PHE A 99 -20.12 -14.22 2.70
C PHE A 99 -20.32 -15.18 3.87
N THR A 100 -19.22 -15.77 4.33
CA THR A 100 -19.17 -16.56 5.57
C THR A 100 -18.85 -15.64 6.73
N LEU A 101 -19.73 -15.56 7.71
CA LEU A 101 -19.61 -14.64 8.85
C LEU A 101 -18.88 -15.28 10.03
N ARG A 102 -18.17 -14.45 10.79
CA ARG A 102 -17.41 -14.86 11.97
C ARG A 102 -18.34 -15.33 13.08
N LYS A 103 -17.99 -16.46 13.68
CA LYS A 103 -18.71 -17.04 14.82
C LYS A 103 -18.19 -16.49 16.14
N GLY A 104 -19.06 -16.44 17.15
CA GLY A 104 -18.69 -16.03 18.51
C GLY A 104 -18.42 -14.53 18.67
N VAL A 105 -18.79 -13.71 17.69
CA VAL A 105 -18.77 -12.24 17.84
C VAL A 105 -20.01 -11.78 18.60
N THR A 106 -19.84 -10.76 19.43
CA THR A 106 -20.90 -10.21 20.27
C THR A 106 -20.86 -8.69 20.19
N PHE A 107 -22.02 -8.06 20.08
CA PHE A 107 -22.16 -6.61 20.23
C PHE A 107 -21.83 -6.18 21.65
N HIS A 108 -21.52 -4.90 21.84
CA HIS A 108 -21.17 -4.35 23.17
C HIS A 108 -22.28 -4.51 24.22
N ASN A 109 -23.53 -4.72 23.80
CA ASN A 109 -24.67 -4.98 24.69
C ASN A 109 -24.92 -6.47 24.98
N GLY A 110 -24.08 -7.38 24.47
CA GLY A 110 -24.18 -8.82 24.69
C GLY A 110 -25.00 -9.59 23.65
N LYS A 111 -25.63 -8.92 22.68
CA LYS A 111 -26.33 -9.61 21.58
C LYS A 111 -25.30 -10.35 20.69
N PRO A 112 -25.52 -11.63 20.32
CA PRO A 112 -24.66 -12.32 19.36
C PRO A 112 -24.84 -11.74 17.95
N PHE A 113 -23.73 -11.66 17.20
CA PHE A 113 -23.73 -11.24 15.79
C PHE A 113 -24.12 -12.38 14.84
N GLY A 114 -24.92 -12.06 13.81
CA GLY A 114 -25.33 -12.97 12.75
C GLY A 114 -25.82 -12.27 11.48
N ALA A 115 -26.33 -13.06 10.53
CA ALA A 115 -26.71 -12.59 9.20
C ALA A 115 -27.82 -11.51 9.18
N ASP A 116 -28.76 -11.54 10.13
CA ASP A 116 -29.83 -10.53 10.20
C ASP A 116 -29.27 -9.13 10.49
N ASP A 117 -28.18 -9.05 11.28
CA ASP A 117 -27.49 -7.78 11.57
C ASP A 117 -26.92 -7.16 10.31
N VAL A 118 -26.37 -7.98 9.42
CA VAL A 118 -25.83 -7.54 8.14
C VAL A 118 -26.94 -7.00 7.24
N ILE A 119 -28.01 -7.78 7.09
CA ILE A 119 -29.11 -7.43 6.19
C ILE A 119 -29.81 -6.14 6.66
N GLU A 120 -30.17 -6.03 7.93
CA GLU A 120 -30.88 -4.86 8.46
C GLU A 120 -30.00 -3.60 8.43
N SER A 121 -28.70 -3.73 8.72
CA SER A 121 -27.76 -2.60 8.63
C SER A 121 -27.65 -2.07 7.21
N LEU A 122 -27.49 -2.94 6.21
CA LEU A 122 -27.41 -2.53 4.81
C LEU A 122 -28.73 -1.88 4.35
N GLN A 123 -29.88 -2.38 4.79
CA GLN A 123 -31.20 -1.82 4.43
C GLN A 123 -31.37 -0.34 4.85
N LEU A 124 -30.67 0.14 5.88
CA LEU A 124 -30.70 1.56 6.29
C LEU A 124 -30.26 2.52 5.18
N HIS A 125 -29.41 2.06 4.26
CA HIS A 125 -28.85 2.88 3.20
C HIS A 125 -29.82 3.08 2.03
N VAL A 126 -30.87 2.25 1.93
CA VAL A 126 -31.87 2.28 0.85
C VAL A 126 -33.29 2.59 1.34
N ALA A 127 -33.45 2.91 2.62
CA ALA A 127 -34.72 3.45 3.15
C ALA A 127 -35.15 4.72 2.39
N GLU A 128 -36.47 4.98 2.36
CA GLU A 128 -37.11 6.03 1.53
C GLU A 128 -36.47 7.42 1.71
N ASP A 129 -36.11 7.77 2.94
CA ASP A 129 -35.54 9.06 3.34
C ASP A 129 -34.00 9.03 3.53
N SER A 130 -33.35 7.93 3.15
CA SER A 130 -31.91 7.75 3.38
C SER A 130 -31.08 8.73 2.56
N LYS A 131 -30.26 9.52 3.27
CA LYS A 131 -29.26 10.44 2.71
C LYS A 131 -27.85 9.83 2.67
N SER A 132 -27.77 8.51 2.76
CA SER A 132 -26.50 7.78 2.81
C SER A 132 -25.65 8.00 1.56
N ALA A 133 -24.39 8.39 1.74
CA ALA A 133 -23.43 8.44 0.64
C ALA A 133 -23.10 7.04 0.07
N ALA A 134 -23.27 5.97 0.85
CA ALA A 134 -23.15 4.59 0.39
C ALA A 134 -24.43 4.01 -0.25
N LYS A 135 -25.49 4.83 -0.43
CA LYS A 135 -26.73 4.38 -1.08
C LYS A 135 -26.50 3.76 -2.47
N PRO A 136 -25.65 4.32 -3.35
CA PRO A 136 -25.37 3.72 -4.66
C PRO A 136 -24.77 2.31 -4.58
N ILE A 137 -23.96 2.03 -3.55
CA ILE A 137 -23.38 0.71 -3.31
C ILE A 137 -24.50 -0.27 -2.97
N VAL A 138 -25.33 0.06 -1.98
CA VAL A 138 -26.37 -0.86 -1.50
C VAL A 138 -27.52 -1.01 -2.49
N SER A 139 -27.89 0.04 -3.23
CA SER A 139 -28.96 -0.04 -4.24
C SER A 139 -28.63 -0.95 -5.41
N SER A 140 -27.35 -1.30 -5.61
CA SER A 140 -26.94 -2.29 -6.61
C SER A 140 -27.25 -3.74 -6.21
N ILE A 141 -27.63 -3.97 -4.94
CA ILE A 141 -27.98 -5.27 -4.40
C ILE A 141 -29.49 -5.49 -4.61
N SER A 142 -29.84 -6.38 -5.53
CA SER A 142 -31.23 -6.74 -5.83
C SER A 142 -31.84 -7.71 -4.82
N GLU A 143 -31.01 -8.54 -4.19
CA GLU A 143 -31.45 -9.49 -3.18
C GLU A 143 -30.40 -9.63 -2.06
N MET A 144 -30.87 -9.61 -0.81
CA MET A 144 -30.09 -9.98 0.37
C MET A 144 -30.76 -11.19 1.01
N LYS A 145 -30.08 -12.33 1.03
CA LYS A 145 -30.63 -13.60 1.48
C LYS A 145 -29.83 -14.18 2.63
N LYS A 146 -30.50 -14.43 3.75
CA LYS A 146 -29.96 -15.24 4.86
C LYS A 146 -29.95 -16.71 4.43
N LEU A 147 -28.77 -17.31 4.29
CA LEU A 147 -28.61 -18.75 4.04
C LEU A 147 -28.46 -19.54 5.35
N GLY A 148 -27.99 -18.88 6.40
CA GLY A 148 -27.93 -19.39 7.76
C GLY A 148 -27.53 -18.29 8.75
N GLU A 149 -27.35 -18.63 10.03
CA GLU A 149 -26.98 -17.62 11.05
C GLU A 149 -25.65 -16.92 10.76
N HIS A 150 -24.73 -17.60 10.09
CA HIS A 150 -23.39 -17.08 9.77
C HIS A 150 -23.09 -17.15 8.27
N GLU A 151 -24.11 -17.07 7.43
CA GLU A 151 -23.96 -17.07 5.97
C GLU A 151 -25.02 -16.17 5.34
N VAL A 152 -24.56 -15.17 4.58
CA VAL A 152 -25.41 -14.22 3.86
C VAL A 152 -25.00 -14.20 2.39
N GLN A 153 -26.00 -14.21 1.52
CA GLN A 153 -25.82 -14.12 0.08
C GLN A 153 -26.40 -12.80 -0.43
N PHE A 154 -25.65 -12.17 -1.32
CA PHE A 154 -26.03 -10.95 -2.02
C PHE A 154 -26.14 -11.26 -3.51
N THR A 155 -27.22 -10.83 -4.13
CA THR A 155 -27.37 -10.80 -5.59
C THR A 155 -27.32 -9.35 -6.04
N LEU A 156 -26.44 -9.06 -6.99
CA LEU A 156 -26.25 -7.74 -7.59
C LEU A 156 -27.02 -7.62 -8.90
N ASP A 157 -27.46 -6.42 -9.25
CA ASP A 157 -28.08 -6.13 -10.55
C ASP A 157 -27.10 -6.40 -11.72
N ALA A 158 -25.83 -6.04 -11.50
CA ALA A 158 -24.72 -6.21 -12.43
C ALA A 158 -23.50 -6.78 -11.70
N GLY A 159 -22.64 -7.48 -12.44
CA GLY A 159 -21.44 -8.11 -11.87
C GLY A 159 -20.47 -7.04 -11.33
N ASN A 160 -19.99 -7.23 -10.10
CA ASN A 160 -18.99 -6.36 -9.51
C ASN A 160 -17.96 -7.15 -8.68
N ALA A 161 -16.76 -7.31 -9.24
CA ALA A 161 -15.60 -7.95 -8.64
C ALA A 161 -15.07 -7.20 -7.40
N ASP A 162 -15.35 -5.91 -7.25
CA ASP A 162 -14.99 -5.11 -6.07
C ASP A 162 -16.04 -5.17 -4.97
N PHE A 163 -17.13 -5.92 -5.12
CA PHE A 163 -18.19 -5.93 -4.10
C PHE A 163 -17.67 -6.20 -2.67
N PRO A 164 -16.78 -7.18 -2.42
CA PRO A 164 -16.17 -7.35 -1.11
C PRO A 164 -15.34 -6.15 -0.64
N TYR A 165 -14.71 -5.43 -1.55
CA TYR A 165 -13.98 -4.21 -1.24
C TYR A 165 -14.96 -3.10 -0.83
N LEU A 166 -16.06 -2.92 -1.56
CA LEU A 166 -17.08 -1.92 -1.23
C LEU A 166 -17.69 -2.15 0.17
N MET A 167 -17.72 -3.38 0.66
CA MET A 167 -18.20 -3.70 2.01
C MET A 167 -17.29 -3.21 3.14
N SER A 168 -16.11 -2.64 2.84
CA SER A 168 -15.24 -1.98 3.81
C SER A 168 -15.47 -0.47 3.92
N ASP A 169 -16.46 0.08 3.21
CA ASP A 169 -16.78 1.50 3.27
C ASP A 169 -17.24 1.89 4.68
N TYR A 170 -16.73 3.02 5.17
CA TYR A 170 -16.94 3.46 6.55
C TYR A 170 -18.40 3.83 6.88
N HIS A 171 -19.29 3.94 5.89
CA HIS A 171 -20.73 4.09 6.14
C HIS A 171 -21.41 2.72 6.38
N LEU A 172 -20.88 1.63 5.82
CA LEU A 172 -21.50 0.28 5.85
C LEU A 172 -21.21 -0.49 7.15
N LEU A 173 -21.27 0.21 8.28
CA LEU A 173 -21.02 -0.36 9.61
C LEU A 173 -22.16 -1.29 10.02
N ILE A 174 -21.84 -2.35 10.76
CA ILE A 174 -22.82 -3.34 11.19
C ILE A 174 -23.37 -3.02 12.58
N TYR A 175 -24.70 -3.00 12.67
CA TYR A 175 -25.50 -2.70 13.84
C TYR A 175 -26.36 -3.91 14.27
N PRO A 176 -26.77 -3.99 15.54
CA PRO A 176 -27.61 -5.09 16.02
C PRO A 176 -29.03 -4.99 15.47
N ALA A 177 -29.43 -5.96 14.64
CA ALA A 177 -30.77 -6.14 14.09
C ALA A 177 -31.84 -6.07 15.19
N GLY A 178 -32.94 -5.36 14.94
CA GLY A 178 -34.04 -5.14 15.89
C GLY A 178 -33.70 -4.20 17.05
N GLN A 179 -32.50 -3.60 17.08
CA GLN A 179 -32.04 -2.68 18.13
C GLN A 179 -31.37 -1.42 17.54
N MET A 180 -31.75 -1.04 16.32
CA MET A 180 -31.08 0.00 15.54
C MET A 180 -31.10 1.36 16.24
N ASP A 181 -32.27 1.84 16.68
CA ASP A 181 -32.40 3.15 17.35
C ASP A 181 -31.53 3.23 18.60
N GLU A 182 -31.46 2.15 19.38
CA GLU A 182 -30.60 2.09 20.56
C GLU A 182 -29.12 2.11 20.17
N ALA A 183 -28.74 1.35 19.14
CA ALA A 183 -27.37 1.29 18.66
C ALA A 183 -26.88 2.62 18.11
N LEU A 184 -27.72 3.33 17.35
CA LEU A 184 -27.45 4.66 16.81
C LEU A 184 -27.43 5.74 17.91
N SER A 185 -28.24 5.60 18.95
CA SER A 185 -28.25 6.53 20.07
C SER A 185 -27.03 6.37 20.99
N LYS A 186 -26.61 5.13 21.25
CA LYS A 186 -25.60 4.82 22.28
C LYS A 186 -24.24 4.41 21.73
N GLY A 187 -24.13 4.16 20.43
CA GLY A 187 -22.92 3.64 19.81
C GLY A 187 -22.67 2.17 20.17
N ILE A 188 -23.62 1.29 19.86
CA ILE A 188 -23.52 -0.15 20.14
C ILE A 188 -23.07 -0.87 18.88
N GLY A 189 -21.81 -1.28 18.83
CA GLY A 189 -21.25 -2.07 17.73
C GLY A 189 -20.55 -3.33 18.21
N THR A 190 -19.73 -3.92 17.33
CA THR A 190 -18.90 -5.10 17.61
C THR A 190 -17.43 -4.78 17.82
N GLY A 191 -17.02 -3.51 17.65
CA GLY A 191 -15.61 -3.11 17.54
C GLY A 191 -14.81 -3.20 18.84
N LEU A 192 -13.54 -2.84 18.75
CA LEU A 192 -12.54 -2.96 19.83
C LEU A 192 -12.83 -2.13 21.08
N TYR A 193 -13.61 -1.06 20.98
CA TYR A 193 -13.87 -0.11 22.04
C TYR A 193 -15.37 0.18 22.16
N ARG A 194 -15.91 0.04 23.38
CA ARG A 194 -17.29 0.47 23.69
C ARG A 194 -17.30 1.97 24.02
N VAL A 195 -18.37 2.66 23.64
CA VAL A 195 -18.53 4.09 23.96
C VAL A 195 -18.66 4.27 25.48
N GLU A 196 -17.81 5.15 26.04
CA GLU A 196 -17.91 5.61 27.44
C GLU A 196 -18.43 7.05 27.50
N ALA A 197 -18.03 7.90 26.55
CA ALA A 197 -18.58 9.24 26.37
C ALA A 197 -18.56 9.64 24.89
N PHE A 198 -19.58 10.37 24.46
CA PHE A 198 -19.65 11.00 23.15
C PHE A 198 -20.36 12.33 23.26
N GLU A 199 -19.65 13.41 22.93
CA GLU A 199 -20.13 14.79 22.96
C GLU A 199 -19.88 15.36 21.54
N PRO A 200 -20.91 15.40 20.66
CA PRO A 200 -20.76 15.84 19.27
C PRO A 200 -20.04 17.19 19.14
N GLY A 201 -19.05 17.26 18.25
CA GLY A 201 -18.22 18.45 18.04
C GLY A 201 -17.22 18.75 19.18
N VAL A 202 -17.15 17.92 20.22
CA VAL A 202 -16.28 18.13 21.39
C VAL A 202 -15.33 16.95 21.60
N ARG A 203 -15.83 15.74 21.86
CA ARG A 203 -14.97 14.57 22.13
C ARG A 203 -15.70 13.22 22.04
N PHE A 204 -14.90 12.17 21.86
CA PHE A 204 -15.27 10.77 22.01
C PHE A 204 -14.31 10.08 22.98
N VAL A 205 -14.83 9.22 23.85
CA VAL A 205 -14.06 8.33 24.73
C VAL A 205 -14.55 6.89 24.56
N GLY A 206 -13.64 6.00 24.20
CA GLY A 206 -13.89 4.58 23.99
C GLY A 206 -13.06 3.72 24.93
N LYS A 207 -13.69 2.69 25.53
CA LYS A 207 -13.05 1.77 26.46
C LYS A 207 -12.91 0.38 25.85
N ARG A 208 -11.71 -0.20 25.92
CA ARG A 208 -11.43 -1.48 25.26
C ARG A 208 -12.34 -2.60 25.73
N VAL A 209 -12.78 -3.44 24.79
CA VAL A 209 -13.49 -4.70 25.02
C VAL A 209 -12.47 -5.84 25.07
N ASP A 210 -12.19 -6.37 26.27
CA ASP A 210 -11.15 -7.39 26.45
C ASP A 210 -11.52 -8.75 25.82
N SER A 211 -12.80 -9.04 25.59
CA SER A 211 -13.28 -10.28 24.96
C SER A 211 -13.40 -10.19 23.43
N HIS A 212 -12.86 -9.13 22.83
CA HIS A 212 -12.99 -8.89 21.39
C HIS A 212 -12.26 -9.96 20.57
N TYR A 213 -12.81 -10.36 19.41
CA TYR A 213 -12.24 -11.41 18.55
C TYR A 213 -10.88 -11.06 17.94
N LYS A 214 -10.53 -9.77 17.90
CA LYS A 214 -9.20 -9.25 17.50
C LYS A 214 -8.21 -9.09 18.68
N ASP A 215 -8.56 -9.46 19.91
CA ASP A 215 -7.67 -9.28 21.08
C ASP A 215 -6.33 -10.00 20.88
N GLY A 216 -5.27 -9.40 21.42
CA GLY A 216 -3.88 -9.86 21.27
C GLY A 216 -3.20 -9.48 19.94
N ASN A 217 -3.96 -9.05 18.94
CA ASN A 217 -3.43 -8.52 17.66
C ASN A 217 -3.69 -7.01 17.50
N PHE A 218 -4.83 -6.52 18.03
CA PHE A 218 -5.26 -5.12 17.95
C PHE A 218 -5.79 -4.62 19.31
N GLY A 219 -6.13 -3.33 19.40
CA GLY A 219 -6.71 -2.76 20.63
C GLY A 219 -5.70 -2.64 21.78
N TRP A 220 -4.53 -2.06 21.54
CA TRP A 220 -3.46 -2.05 22.56
C TRP A 220 -3.75 -1.15 23.77
N PHE A 221 -4.54 -0.09 23.62
CA PHE A 221 -4.84 0.86 24.68
C PHE A 221 -6.05 0.41 25.52
N ASP A 222 -6.09 0.77 26.81
CA ASP A 222 -7.27 0.51 27.64
C ASP A 222 -8.39 1.49 27.30
N GLU A 223 -8.02 2.70 26.89
CA GLU A 223 -8.92 3.77 26.53
C GLU A 223 -8.36 4.58 25.35
N ILE A 224 -9.23 4.98 24.44
CA ILE A 224 -8.96 5.95 23.39
C ILE A 224 -9.83 7.18 23.61
N GLU A 225 -9.25 8.36 23.44
CA GLU A 225 -9.97 9.63 23.48
C GLU A 225 -9.66 10.43 22.22
N TYR A 226 -10.69 10.82 21.49
CA TYR A 226 -10.58 11.73 20.35
C TYR A 226 -11.18 13.08 20.74
N ILE A 227 -10.40 14.14 20.56
CA ILE A 227 -10.73 15.50 20.97
C ILE A 227 -10.88 16.35 19.71
N ALA A 228 -12.00 17.05 19.59
CA ALA A 228 -12.25 17.96 18.48
C ALA A 228 -11.34 19.19 18.58
N ILE A 229 -10.39 19.32 17.66
CA ILE A 229 -9.51 20.49 17.53
C ILE A 229 -9.43 20.87 16.07
N ASN A 230 -10.43 21.61 15.58
CA ASN A 230 -10.55 21.97 14.16
C ASN A 230 -9.47 22.97 13.72
N ASP A 231 -9.09 23.93 14.57
CA ASP A 231 -8.01 24.89 14.27
C ASP A 231 -6.64 24.20 14.20
N SER A 232 -5.91 24.38 13.10
CA SER A 232 -4.63 23.73 12.84
C SER A 232 -3.56 24.12 13.87
N THR A 233 -3.47 25.41 14.19
CA THR A 233 -2.45 25.94 15.12
C THR A 233 -2.68 25.41 16.53
N ALA A 234 -3.92 25.42 17.01
CA ALA A 234 -4.31 24.87 18.30
C ALA A 234 -4.00 23.37 18.38
N ARG A 235 -4.29 22.60 17.32
CA ARG A 235 -4.05 21.16 17.26
C ARG A 235 -2.56 20.82 17.33
N MET A 236 -1.72 21.56 16.59
CA MET A 236 -0.26 21.40 16.68
C MET A 236 0.30 21.76 18.07
N ASN A 237 -0.20 22.84 18.68
CA ASN A 237 0.16 23.20 20.05
C ASN A 237 -0.24 22.13 21.09
N ALA A 238 -1.42 21.51 20.92
CA ALA A 238 -1.87 20.42 21.79
C ALA A 238 -0.92 19.21 21.74
N LEU A 239 -0.39 18.86 20.56
CA LEU A 239 0.62 17.81 20.43
C LEU A 239 1.95 18.23 21.08
N MET A 240 2.42 19.44 20.79
CA MET A 240 3.71 19.95 21.28
C MET A 240 3.76 20.08 22.80
N THR A 241 2.63 20.37 23.44
CA THR A 241 2.48 20.45 24.90
C THR A 241 2.14 19.10 25.55
N GLY A 242 1.94 18.03 24.76
CA GLY A 242 1.58 16.69 25.24
C GLY A 242 0.14 16.54 25.75
N GLN A 243 -0.73 17.51 25.46
CA GLN A 243 -2.17 17.41 25.72
C GLN A 243 -2.81 16.28 24.91
N VAL A 244 -2.33 16.06 23.69
CA VAL A 244 -2.67 14.91 22.85
C VAL A 244 -1.41 14.14 22.44
N ASP A 245 -1.60 12.88 22.06
CA ASP A 245 -0.53 11.96 21.67
C ASP A 245 -0.42 11.81 20.14
N ALA A 246 -1.45 12.19 19.39
CA ALA A 246 -1.45 12.24 17.92
C ALA A 246 -2.37 13.34 17.38
N ILE A 247 -2.09 13.82 16.16
CA ILE A 247 -2.91 14.75 15.40
C ILE A 247 -2.90 14.42 13.91
N ASN A 248 -3.96 14.82 13.21
CA ASN A 248 -4.08 14.72 11.76
C ASN A 248 -3.95 16.07 11.06
N ARG A 249 -3.73 16.03 9.73
CA ARG A 249 -3.65 17.20 8.83
C ARG A 249 -2.77 18.32 9.41
N ILE A 250 -1.46 18.06 9.55
CA ILE A 250 -0.52 19.11 9.98
C ILE A 250 -0.37 20.18 8.89
N ASP A 251 -0.02 21.40 9.28
CA ASP A 251 0.40 22.42 8.31
C ASP A 251 1.86 22.20 7.91
N PHE A 252 2.10 21.92 6.64
CA PHE A 252 3.44 21.67 6.09
C PHE A 252 4.41 22.84 6.34
N LYS A 253 3.90 24.09 6.39
CA LYS A 253 4.73 25.27 6.68
C LYS A 253 5.35 25.25 8.07
N THR A 254 4.74 24.51 8.99
CA THR A 254 5.17 24.39 10.38
C THR A 254 5.81 23.04 10.72
N GLU A 255 5.90 22.13 9.74
CA GLU A 255 6.43 20.77 9.93
C GLU A 255 7.87 20.78 10.48
N ALA A 256 8.70 21.73 10.03
CA ALA A 256 10.06 21.89 10.53
C ALA A 256 10.12 22.12 12.07
N LEU A 257 9.14 22.82 12.64
CA LEU A 257 9.00 23.01 14.08
C LEU A 257 8.70 21.67 14.79
N LEU A 258 7.80 20.88 14.21
CA LEU A 258 7.44 19.55 14.74
C LEU A 258 8.64 18.59 14.68
N LYS A 259 9.39 18.57 13.56
CA LYS A 259 10.61 17.77 13.38
C LYS A 259 11.73 18.15 14.34
N ALA A 260 11.79 19.41 14.78
CA ALA A 260 12.77 19.86 15.77
C ALA A 260 12.49 19.33 17.19
N ASN A 261 11.27 18.86 17.48
CA ASN A 261 10.93 18.27 18.77
C ASN A 261 11.24 16.76 18.78
N PRO A 262 12.23 16.27 19.56
CA PRO A 262 12.61 14.86 19.57
C PRO A 262 11.52 13.93 20.14
N ASN A 263 10.47 14.49 20.76
CA ASN A 263 9.34 13.72 21.27
C ASN A 263 8.20 13.59 20.26
N VAL A 264 8.34 14.18 19.07
CA VAL A 264 7.33 14.13 18.00
C VAL A 264 7.94 13.45 16.78
N ARG A 265 7.13 12.66 16.09
CA ARG A 265 7.43 12.09 14.79
C ARG A 265 6.33 12.44 13.80
N ILE A 266 6.74 12.71 12.57
CA ILE A 266 5.83 12.84 11.44
C ILE A 266 5.58 11.45 10.87
N GLN A 267 4.32 11.15 10.61
CA GLN A 267 3.92 9.99 9.84
C GLN A 267 3.26 10.48 8.56
N GLU A 268 3.76 9.98 7.45
CA GLU A 268 3.28 10.33 6.12
C GLU A 268 2.84 9.06 5.41
N VAL A 269 1.69 9.12 4.76
CA VAL A 269 1.18 8.04 3.91
C VAL A 269 0.74 8.66 2.60
N THR A 270 1.38 8.28 1.51
CA THR A 270 0.91 8.64 0.16
C THR A 270 -0.30 7.78 -0.17
N GLY A 271 -1.44 8.42 -0.39
CA GLY A 271 -2.70 7.76 -0.72
C GLY A 271 -3.18 8.11 -2.14
N ASN A 272 -4.46 7.87 -2.39
CA ASN A 272 -5.09 8.16 -3.69
C ASN A 272 -5.64 9.59 -3.78
N GLN A 273 -5.42 10.42 -2.76
CA GLN A 273 -5.83 11.82 -2.77
C GLN A 273 -5.03 12.57 -3.83
N HIS A 274 -5.73 13.34 -4.66
CA HIS A 274 -5.12 14.10 -5.74
C HIS A 274 -5.76 15.46 -5.91
N TYR A 275 -4.96 16.41 -6.38
CA TYR A 275 -5.41 17.74 -6.77
C TYR A 275 -5.59 17.76 -8.28
N THR A 276 -6.63 18.44 -8.73
CA THR A 276 -7.08 18.40 -10.11
C THR A 276 -7.38 19.81 -10.60
N PHE A 277 -7.09 20.09 -11.87
CA PHE A 277 -7.73 21.15 -12.62
C PHE A 277 -8.64 20.51 -13.68
N ALA A 278 -9.95 20.62 -13.47
CA ALA A 278 -10.95 19.93 -14.28
C ALA A 278 -11.50 20.86 -15.36
N MET A 279 -11.52 20.38 -16.61
CA MET A 279 -11.97 21.08 -17.80
C MET A 279 -13.27 20.45 -18.32
N LEU A 280 -14.30 21.25 -18.54
CA LEU A 280 -15.55 20.80 -19.13
C LEU A 280 -15.34 20.53 -20.63
N THR A 281 -15.25 19.25 -21.00
CA THR A 281 -14.90 18.81 -22.36
C THR A 281 -16.01 18.99 -23.40
N ASP A 282 -17.19 19.45 -22.99
CA ASP A 282 -18.29 19.86 -23.84
C ASP A 282 -18.32 21.39 -24.08
N VAL A 283 -17.33 22.12 -23.57
CA VAL A 283 -17.20 23.58 -23.70
C VAL A 283 -15.91 23.95 -24.42
N ALA A 284 -16.00 24.77 -25.47
CA ALA A 284 -14.82 25.29 -26.15
C ALA A 284 -13.95 26.17 -25.22
N PRO A 285 -12.61 26.11 -25.31
CA PRO A 285 -11.82 25.32 -26.27
C PRO A 285 -11.44 23.90 -25.75
N TYR A 286 -12.00 23.48 -24.62
CA TYR A 286 -11.67 22.21 -23.95
C TYR A 286 -12.29 20.99 -24.61
N ASP A 287 -13.20 21.18 -25.57
CA ASP A 287 -13.71 20.17 -26.49
C ASP A 287 -12.61 19.56 -27.37
N GLN A 288 -11.55 20.32 -27.66
CA GLN A 288 -10.41 19.83 -28.44
C GLN A 288 -9.38 19.10 -27.57
N VAL A 289 -9.11 17.82 -27.88
CA VAL A 289 -8.11 17.01 -27.16
C VAL A 289 -6.71 17.62 -27.19
N ASN A 290 -6.34 18.27 -28.28
CA ASN A 290 -5.05 18.95 -28.41
C ASN A 290 -4.91 20.17 -27.49
N VAL A 291 -6.00 20.89 -27.19
CA VAL A 291 -5.98 21.97 -26.20
C VAL A 291 -5.72 21.39 -24.80
N ARG A 292 -6.39 20.27 -24.47
CA ARG A 292 -6.20 19.58 -23.19
C ARG A 292 -4.78 19.03 -23.05
N GLN A 293 -4.22 18.44 -24.10
CA GLN A 293 -2.83 17.98 -24.12
C GLN A 293 -1.84 19.15 -23.96
N ALA A 294 -2.09 20.30 -24.60
CA ALA A 294 -1.25 21.47 -24.42
C ALA A 294 -1.23 21.94 -22.95
N LEU A 295 -2.37 21.92 -22.26
CA LEU A 295 -2.46 22.24 -20.83
C LEU A 295 -1.74 21.20 -19.96
N LYS A 296 -1.88 19.90 -20.26
CA LYS A 296 -1.19 18.81 -19.58
C LYS A 296 0.34 18.88 -19.71
N TYR A 297 0.87 19.28 -20.86
CA TYR A 297 2.32 19.52 -21.02
C TYR A 297 2.78 20.88 -20.48
N GLY A 298 1.86 21.85 -20.34
CA GLY A 298 2.15 23.20 -19.87
C GLY A 298 2.26 23.36 -18.35
N ILE A 299 1.89 22.34 -17.57
CA ILE A 299 2.00 22.37 -16.10
C ILE A 299 3.34 21.80 -15.62
N ASN A 300 4.01 22.51 -14.71
CA ASN A 300 5.19 21.98 -14.01
C ASN A 300 4.78 21.21 -12.75
N ARG A 301 4.61 19.90 -12.89
CA ARG A 301 4.16 18.99 -11.80
C ARG A 301 5.14 18.93 -10.64
N GLN A 302 6.44 18.94 -10.92
CA GLN A 302 7.45 18.90 -9.86
C GLN A 302 7.41 20.18 -9.01
N GLU A 303 7.21 21.34 -9.63
CA GLU A 303 7.02 22.58 -8.87
C GLU A 303 5.77 22.57 -7.99
N MET A 304 4.69 21.87 -8.39
CA MET A 304 3.54 21.69 -7.53
C MET A 304 3.91 20.89 -6.27
N VAL A 305 4.63 19.78 -6.43
CA VAL A 305 5.12 18.98 -5.29
C VAL A 305 6.04 19.82 -4.39
N ASP A 306 6.99 20.55 -4.97
CA ASP A 306 8.03 21.24 -4.22
C ASP A 306 7.50 22.51 -3.51
N LYS A 307 6.61 23.27 -4.15
CA LYS A 307 6.20 24.60 -3.68
C LYS A 307 4.82 24.61 -3.00
N ILE A 308 3.90 23.74 -3.43
CA ILE A 308 2.56 23.64 -2.83
C ILE A 308 2.54 22.57 -1.76
N LEU A 309 3.07 21.37 -2.05
CA LEU A 309 3.08 20.26 -1.09
C LEU A 309 4.33 20.23 -0.20
N LEU A 310 5.34 21.07 -0.47
CA LEU A 310 6.62 21.09 0.25
C LEU A 310 7.29 19.71 0.34
N GLY A 311 7.14 18.88 -0.71
CA GLY A 311 7.66 17.52 -0.79
C GLY A 311 6.73 16.42 -0.25
N HIS A 312 5.55 16.76 0.30
CA HIS A 312 4.58 15.80 0.84
C HIS A 312 3.59 15.27 -0.20
N GLY A 313 4.13 14.63 -1.22
CA GLY A 313 3.35 14.04 -2.29
C GLY A 313 4.22 13.59 -3.44
N GLN A 314 3.57 13.18 -4.52
CA GLN A 314 4.21 12.67 -5.71
C GLN A 314 3.61 13.32 -6.94
N VAL A 315 4.39 13.37 -8.02
CA VAL A 315 3.89 13.85 -9.30
C VAL A 315 2.77 12.91 -9.78
N GLY A 316 1.66 13.51 -10.20
CA GLY A 316 0.57 12.82 -10.87
C GLY A 316 0.86 12.64 -12.36
N ASN A 317 0.02 11.88 -13.05
CA ASN A 317 0.16 11.62 -14.48
C ASN A 317 -1.19 11.71 -15.21
N ASP A 318 -2.03 12.66 -14.79
CA ASP A 318 -3.35 12.94 -15.38
C ASP A 318 -4.32 11.75 -15.39
N THR A 319 -4.15 10.85 -14.43
CA THR A 319 -5.07 9.75 -14.07
C THR A 319 -5.51 9.92 -12.61
N PRO A 320 -6.77 9.64 -12.26
CA PRO A 320 -7.26 9.72 -10.88
C PRO A 320 -6.87 8.51 -10.03
N ILE A 321 -6.27 7.48 -10.64
CA ILE A 321 -5.85 6.26 -9.95
C ILE A 321 -4.47 6.49 -9.36
N GLY A 322 -4.39 6.43 -8.04
CA GLY A 322 -3.19 6.73 -7.28
C GLY A 322 -2.38 5.48 -6.91
N PRO A 323 -1.18 5.67 -6.37
CA PRO A 323 -0.25 4.58 -6.07
C PRO A 323 -0.75 3.60 -5.00
N ALA A 324 -1.77 3.95 -4.22
CA ALA A 324 -2.36 3.05 -3.23
C ALA A 324 -3.48 2.16 -3.80
N ASN A 325 -3.85 2.33 -5.09
CA ASN A 325 -4.78 1.43 -5.77
C ASN A 325 -4.08 0.18 -6.32
N GLN A 326 -4.78 -0.96 -6.29
CA GLN A 326 -4.22 -2.28 -6.63
C GLN A 326 -3.71 -2.39 -8.08
N TYR A 327 -4.40 -1.77 -9.03
CA TYR A 327 -4.13 -1.78 -10.46
C TYR A 327 -3.60 -0.43 -10.95
N TYR A 328 -2.92 0.33 -10.08
CA TYR A 328 -2.17 1.52 -10.49
C TYR A 328 -1.15 1.16 -11.58
N HIS A 329 -1.20 1.87 -12.71
CA HIS A 329 -0.31 1.61 -13.84
C HIS A 329 1.03 2.33 -13.66
N ALA A 330 1.90 1.77 -12.81
CA ALA A 330 3.18 2.39 -12.42
C ALA A 330 4.18 2.55 -13.57
N ASP A 331 4.14 1.68 -14.59
CA ASP A 331 5.04 1.72 -15.75
C ASP A 331 4.61 2.75 -16.82
N MET A 332 3.57 3.54 -16.56
CA MET A 332 3.08 4.58 -17.46
C MET A 332 4.11 5.67 -17.69
N GLU A 333 4.37 6.02 -18.95
CA GLU A 333 5.27 7.13 -19.28
C GLU A 333 4.79 8.43 -18.62
N GLN A 334 5.69 9.13 -17.91
CA GLN A 334 5.35 10.38 -17.26
C GLN A 334 5.12 11.51 -18.29
N LEU A 335 4.00 12.21 -18.22
CA LEU A 335 3.82 13.50 -18.90
C LEU A 335 4.63 14.56 -18.16
N ALA A 336 5.90 14.67 -18.50
CA ALA A 336 6.77 15.72 -17.99
C ALA A 336 6.36 17.09 -18.54
N TYR A 337 6.68 18.15 -17.80
CA TYR A 337 6.55 19.52 -18.28
C TYR A 337 7.39 19.73 -19.54
N ASP A 338 6.73 20.12 -20.63
CA ASP A 338 7.36 20.30 -21.94
C ASP A 338 6.63 21.42 -22.71
N PRO A 339 7.10 22.68 -22.60
CA PRO A 339 6.43 23.80 -23.25
C PRO A 339 6.48 23.73 -24.78
N ASP A 340 7.41 22.98 -25.37
CA ASP A 340 7.49 22.81 -26.81
C ASP A 340 6.50 21.76 -27.32
N LYS A 341 6.31 20.65 -26.60
CA LYS A 341 5.17 19.73 -26.83
C LYS A 341 3.84 20.44 -26.62
N ALA A 342 3.72 21.30 -25.60
CA ALA A 342 2.51 22.09 -25.40
C ALA A 342 2.20 22.99 -26.61
N LYS A 343 3.20 23.73 -27.14
CA LYS A 343 3.06 24.50 -28.39
C LYS A 343 2.74 23.63 -29.59
N PHE A 344 3.35 22.45 -29.70
CA PHE A 344 3.04 21.50 -30.76
C PHE A 344 1.56 21.13 -30.74
N HIS A 345 1.00 20.80 -29.57
CA HIS A 345 -0.41 20.49 -29.43
C HIS A 345 -1.31 21.70 -29.71
N LEU A 346 -0.97 22.91 -29.27
CA LEU A 346 -1.71 24.12 -29.66
C LEU A 346 -1.79 24.28 -31.19
N LYS A 347 -0.67 24.08 -31.89
CA LYS A 347 -0.66 24.12 -33.36
C LYS A 347 -1.52 23.04 -33.99
N GLN A 348 -1.55 21.83 -33.42
CA GLN A 348 -2.48 20.77 -33.86
C GLN A 348 -3.96 21.13 -33.62
N ALA A 349 -4.24 22.03 -32.67
CA ALA A 349 -5.57 22.63 -32.46
C ALA A 349 -5.81 23.87 -33.34
N GLY A 350 -4.87 24.24 -34.22
CA GLY A 350 -4.96 25.45 -35.05
C GLY A 350 -4.73 26.76 -34.30
N LEU A 351 -4.06 26.72 -33.14
CA LEU A 351 -3.80 27.87 -32.27
C LEU A 351 -2.30 28.15 -32.15
N ASP A 352 -1.90 29.41 -32.30
CA ASP A 352 -0.53 29.85 -31.97
C ASP A 352 -0.38 30.25 -30.50
N THR A 353 -1.47 30.75 -29.90
CA THR A 353 -1.57 31.13 -28.49
C THR A 353 -2.96 30.77 -27.96
N LEU A 354 -3.07 30.54 -26.65
CA LEU A 354 -4.33 30.25 -25.98
C LEU A 354 -4.53 31.23 -24.82
N SER A 355 -5.74 31.77 -24.65
CA SER A 355 -6.10 32.56 -23.47
C SER A 355 -7.34 31.95 -22.83
N ILE A 356 -7.26 31.61 -21.55
CA ILE A 356 -8.33 30.92 -20.81
C ILE A 356 -8.44 31.43 -19.37
N ASP A 357 -9.62 31.30 -18.77
CA ASP A 357 -9.82 31.54 -17.34
C ASP A 357 -9.66 30.25 -16.55
N LEU A 358 -9.03 30.33 -15.37
CA LEU A 358 -8.95 29.25 -14.39
C LEU A 358 -9.50 29.75 -13.05
N SER A 359 -10.64 29.19 -12.62
CA SER A 359 -11.23 29.48 -11.30
C SER A 359 -10.57 28.65 -10.20
N ALA A 360 -10.10 29.28 -9.12
CA ALA A 360 -9.48 28.59 -8.00
C ALA A 360 -9.89 29.21 -6.65
N SER A 361 -9.97 28.38 -5.62
CA SER A 361 -10.27 28.77 -4.24
C SER A 361 -9.59 27.82 -3.27
N ASP A 362 -9.16 28.31 -2.11
CA ASP A 362 -8.65 27.46 -1.03
C ASP A 362 -9.70 26.49 -0.46
N ALA A 363 -10.99 26.65 -0.83
CA ALA A 363 -12.01 25.63 -0.59
C ALA A 363 -11.72 24.33 -1.35
N ALA A 364 -11.12 24.39 -2.55
CA ALA A 364 -10.76 23.21 -3.33
C ALA A 364 -9.60 22.46 -2.67
N PHE A 365 -8.52 23.15 -2.32
CA PHE A 365 -7.48 22.61 -1.45
C PHE A 365 -6.63 23.75 -0.92
N VAL A 366 -5.96 23.53 0.22
CA VAL A 366 -5.06 24.53 0.81
C VAL A 366 -3.94 24.84 -0.18
N GLY A 367 -3.85 26.09 -0.64
CA GLY A 367 -2.85 26.52 -1.63
C GLY A 367 -3.31 26.39 -3.08
N ALA A 368 -4.61 26.20 -3.36
CA ALA A 368 -5.13 26.09 -4.72
C ALA A 368 -4.93 27.37 -5.55
N VAL A 369 -5.02 28.55 -4.93
CA VAL A 369 -4.76 29.82 -5.61
C VAL A 369 -3.28 29.92 -6.00
N ASP A 370 -2.37 29.56 -5.10
CA ASP A 370 -0.92 29.53 -5.36
C ASP A 370 -0.56 28.49 -6.43
N ALA A 371 -1.20 27.31 -6.39
CA ALA A 371 -1.03 26.27 -7.42
C ALA A 371 -1.48 26.75 -8.80
N ALA A 372 -2.60 27.46 -8.88
CA ALA A 372 -3.08 28.04 -10.14
C ALA A 372 -2.14 29.15 -10.67
N GLN A 373 -1.51 29.94 -9.79
CA GLN A 373 -0.48 30.91 -10.17
C GLN A 373 0.79 30.22 -10.71
N LEU A 374 1.24 29.13 -10.09
CA LEU A 374 2.36 28.33 -10.60
C LEU A 374 2.05 27.75 -11.97
N PHE A 375 0.83 27.26 -12.18
CA PHE A 375 0.40 26.74 -13.48
C PHE A 375 0.37 27.86 -14.53
N GLN A 376 -0.19 29.02 -14.20
CA GLN A 376 -0.14 30.21 -15.06
C GLN A 376 1.30 30.54 -15.47
N ALA A 377 2.24 30.57 -14.52
CA ALA A 377 3.63 30.88 -14.79
C ALA A 377 4.30 29.86 -15.72
N SER A 378 4.09 28.55 -15.49
CA SER A 378 4.70 27.50 -16.32
C SER A 378 4.09 27.42 -17.72
N ALA A 379 2.77 27.62 -17.85
CA ALA A 379 2.04 27.52 -19.11
C ALA A 379 2.34 28.70 -20.07
N ASN A 380 2.71 29.87 -19.53
CA ASN A 380 3.09 31.04 -20.33
C ASN A 380 4.24 30.75 -21.31
N ALA A 381 5.19 29.89 -20.96
CA ALA A 381 6.30 29.50 -21.84
C ALA A 381 5.84 28.78 -23.12
N ALA A 382 4.64 28.18 -23.08
CA ALA A 382 3.97 27.53 -24.21
C ALA A 382 3.07 28.47 -25.03
N GLY A 383 2.96 29.76 -24.65
CA GLY A 383 1.98 30.69 -25.25
C GLY A 383 0.55 30.50 -24.73
N ILE A 384 0.39 29.82 -23.58
CA ILE A 384 -0.89 29.65 -22.89
C ILE A 384 -0.98 30.70 -21.78
N LYS A 385 -1.82 31.71 -21.99
CA LYS A 385 -2.14 32.75 -21.00
C LYS A 385 -3.33 32.29 -20.16
N ILE A 386 -3.05 31.87 -18.93
CA ILE A 386 -4.10 31.58 -17.94
C ILE A 386 -4.46 32.87 -17.21
N ASN A 387 -5.73 33.24 -17.14
CA ASN A 387 -6.25 34.30 -16.30
C ASN A 387 -6.85 33.68 -15.03
N LEU A 388 -6.21 33.93 -13.88
CA LEU A 388 -6.63 33.35 -12.61
C LEU A 388 -7.82 34.11 -12.05
N ILE A 389 -8.92 33.42 -11.80
CA ILE A 389 -10.09 33.92 -11.09
C ILE A 389 -10.08 33.34 -9.68
N GLN A 390 -9.80 34.17 -8.68
CA GLN A 390 -9.88 33.76 -7.28
C GLN A 390 -11.34 33.79 -6.83
N GLU A 391 -11.91 32.63 -6.52
CA GLU A 391 -13.30 32.47 -6.12
C GLU A 391 -13.44 32.43 -4.58
N PRO A 392 -14.55 32.94 -4.01
CA PRO A 392 -14.84 32.77 -2.60
C PRO A 392 -14.90 31.30 -2.19
N ALA A 393 -14.44 30.99 -0.98
CA ALA A 393 -14.51 29.64 -0.43
C ALA A 393 -15.96 29.21 -0.14
N ASP A 394 -16.77 30.15 0.36
CA ASP A 394 -18.19 29.90 0.62
C ASP A 394 -18.97 29.70 -0.68
N GLY A 395 -19.78 28.64 -0.74
CA GLY A 395 -20.55 28.26 -1.93
C GLY A 395 -19.74 27.77 -3.13
N TYR A 396 -18.42 27.56 -3.03
CA TYR A 396 -17.56 27.15 -4.15
C TYR A 396 -18.09 25.91 -4.89
N TRP A 397 -18.46 24.86 -4.15
CA TRP A 397 -18.94 23.60 -4.70
C TRP A 397 -20.27 23.71 -5.44
N SER A 398 -21.10 24.70 -5.11
CA SER A 398 -22.42 24.91 -5.75
C SER A 398 -22.35 25.88 -6.93
N ASN A 399 -21.43 26.84 -6.89
CA ASN A 399 -21.38 27.96 -7.83
C ASN A 399 -20.23 27.85 -8.86
N VAL A 400 -19.19 27.06 -8.57
CA VAL A 400 -17.97 26.97 -9.39
C VAL A 400 -17.76 25.56 -9.94
N TRP A 401 -17.65 24.57 -9.06
CA TRP A 401 -17.44 23.17 -9.47
C TRP A 401 -18.60 22.66 -10.32
N LEU A 402 -18.31 21.95 -11.43
CA LEU A 402 -19.29 21.54 -12.47
C LEU A 402 -20.03 22.69 -13.18
N LYS A 403 -19.70 23.97 -12.90
CA LYS A 403 -20.36 25.15 -13.50
C LYS A 403 -19.41 25.99 -14.35
N LYS A 404 -18.17 26.15 -13.91
CA LYS A 404 -17.15 26.90 -14.65
C LYS A 404 -16.39 25.98 -15.60
N PRO A 405 -16.03 26.44 -16.82
CA PRO A 405 -15.37 25.61 -17.82
C PRO A 405 -14.02 25.02 -17.39
N PHE A 406 -13.29 25.70 -16.50
CA PHE A 406 -12.01 25.21 -15.98
C PHE A 406 -11.79 25.69 -14.55
N CYS A 407 -11.67 24.76 -13.61
CA CYS A 407 -11.55 25.08 -12.19
C CYS A 407 -10.65 24.11 -11.42
N ALA A 408 -10.16 24.56 -10.26
CA ALA A 408 -9.45 23.73 -9.29
C ALA A 408 -10.43 22.83 -8.51
N VAL A 409 -10.04 21.58 -8.30
CA VAL A 409 -10.80 20.54 -7.60
C VAL A 409 -9.82 19.68 -6.81
N TYR A 410 -10.32 18.90 -5.86
CA TYR A 410 -9.59 17.77 -5.29
C TYR A 410 -10.49 16.56 -5.20
N TRP A 411 -9.88 15.39 -5.13
CA TRP A 411 -10.54 14.15 -4.80
C TRP A 411 -9.76 13.44 -3.72
N SER A 412 -10.44 12.88 -2.72
CA SER A 412 -9.81 12.01 -1.70
C SER A 412 -9.25 10.70 -2.28
N GLY A 413 -9.55 10.41 -3.55
CA GLY A 413 -9.39 9.10 -4.15
C GLY A 413 -10.49 8.14 -3.70
N ARG A 414 -10.48 6.94 -4.29
CA ARG A 414 -11.28 5.80 -3.84
C ARG A 414 -10.39 4.58 -3.71
N ALA A 415 -10.92 3.60 -3.03
CA ALA A 415 -10.15 2.45 -2.63
C ALA A 415 -9.97 1.43 -3.78
N THR A 416 -10.90 1.43 -4.74
CA THR A 416 -10.74 0.71 -6.03
C THR A 416 -10.85 1.65 -7.22
N GLU A 417 -10.30 1.20 -8.35
CA GLU A 417 -10.33 1.89 -9.64
C GLU A 417 -11.76 2.04 -10.15
N ASP A 418 -12.56 0.97 -10.08
CA ASP A 418 -13.98 1.01 -10.49
C ASP A 418 -14.70 2.12 -9.74
N TRP A 419 -14.55 2.18 -8.42
CA TRP A 419 -15.26 3.16 -7.63
C TRP A 419 -14.84 4.59 -7.97
N MET A 420 -13.55 4.85 -8.17
CA MET A 420 -13.07 6.17 -8.60
C MET A 420 -13.62 6.53 -9.99
N PHE A 421 -13.51 5.63 -10.96
CA PHE A 421 -13.94 5.87 -12.32
C PHE A 421 -15.47 5.98 -12.45
N SER A 422 -16.25 5.16 -11.75
CA SER A 422 -17.70 5.26 -11.73
C SER A 422 -18.23 6.50 -11.04
N SER A 423 -17.54 6.99 -10.02
CA SER A 423 -17.99 8.20 -9.31
C SER A 423 -17.79 9.46 -10.14
N ALA A 424 -16.72 9.54 -10.95
CA ALA A 424 -16.25 10.80 -11.53
C ALA A 424 -15.96 10.78 -13.04
N TYR A 425 -15.99 9.64 -13.72
CA TYR A 425 -15.60 9.52 -15.13
C TYR A 425 -16.58 8.71 -15.98
N GLU A 426 -17.50 7.97 -15.35
CA GLU A 426 -18.61 7.32 -16.04
C GLU A 426 -19.48 8.38 -16.75
N ALA A 427 -19.92 8.06 -17.96
CA ALA A 427 -20.74 8.99 -18.73
C ALA A 427 -22.06 9.27 -18.01
N GLY A 428 -22.35 10.55 -17.75
CA GLY A 428 -23.62 11.01 -17.20
C GLY A 428 -23.75 10.93 -15.67
N VAL A 429 -22.71 10.51 -14.93
CA VAL A 429 -22.72 10.60 -13.46
C VAL A 429 -22.61 12.05 -13.00
N GLU A 430 -23.32 12.41 -11.92
CA GLU A 430 -23.44 13.81 -11.46
C GLU A 430 -22.10 14.46 -11.09
N TRP A 431 -21.13 13.69 -10.61
CA TRP A 431 -19.81 14.18 -10.21
C TRP A 431 -18.74 14.06 -11.29
N ASN A 432 -19.12 13.85 -12.55
CA ASN A 432 -18.18 13.91 -13.67
C ASN A 432 -17.74 15.36 -13.92
N ASP A 433 -16.72 15.80 -13.19
CA ASP A 433 -16.24 17.18 -13.12
C ASP A 433 -15.55 17.69 -14.40
N SER A 434 -15.43 16.82 -15.41
CA SER A 434 -14.93 17.18 -16.74
C SER A 434 -15.96 17.01 -17.86
N HIS A 435 -17.15 16.50 -17.56
CA HIS A 435 -18.15 16.06 -18.54
C HIS A 435 -17.59 15.11 -19.62
N TRP A 436 -16.43 14.49 -19.36
CA TRP A 436 -15.74 13.69 -20.37
C TRP A 436 -16.51 12.40 -20.63
N ASN A 437 -16.72 12.11 -21.90
CA ASN A 437 -17.40 10.91 -22.36
C ASN A 437 -16.58 10.25 -23.47
N HIS A 438 -16.18 9.00 -23.25
CA HIS A 438 -15.36 8.25 -24.20
C HIS A 438 -15.84 6.80 -24.30
N GLU A 439 -16.23 6.38 -25.50
CA GLU A 439 -16.90 5.09 -25.74
C GLU A 439 -16.10 3.90 -25.23
N ARG A 440 -14.81 3.80 -25.60
CA ARG A 440 -13.95 2.70 -25.17
C ARG A 440 -13.73 2.69 -23.65
N PHE A 441 -13.67 3.86 -23.02
CA PHE A 441 -13.48 3.96 -21.57
C PHE A 441 -14.72 3.43 -20.85
N ASN A 442 -15.91 3.88 -21.25
CA ASN A 442 -17.17 3.43 -20.64
C ASN A 442 -17.42 1.93 -20.86
N LYS A 443 -17.04 1.40 -22.04
CA LYS A 443 -17.11 -0.04 -22.30
C LYS A 443 -16.16 -0.83 -21.38
N LEU A 444 -14.91 -0.39 -21.26
CA LEU A 444 -13.93 -1.01 -20.38
C LEU A 444 -14.34 -0.94 -18.91
N LEU A 445 -14.93 0.18 -18.46
CA LEU A 445 -15.41 0.32 -17.08
C LEU A 445 -16.40 -0.79 -16.72
N VAL A 446 -17.39 -1.04 -17.58
CA VAL A 446 -18.40 -2.10 -17.35
C VAL A 446 -17.78 -3.51 -17.44
N GLU A 447 -16.89 -3.75 -18.42
CA GLU A 447 -16.22 -5.04 -18.58
C GLU A 447 -15.29 -5.36 -17.40
N ALA A 448 -14.47 -4.38 -16.98
CA ALA A 448 -13.52 -4.52 -15.88
C ALA A 448 -14.22 -4.70 -14.53
N ARG A 449 -15.40 -4.10 -14.34
CA ARG A 449 -16.19 -4.23 -13.12
C ARG A 449 -16.57 -5.69 -12.85
N ALA A 450 -16.89 -6.48 -13.88
CA ALA A 450 -17.32 -7.88 -13.72
C ALA A 450 -16.20 -8.92 -13.91
N GLU A 451 -14.99 -8.52 -14.33
CA GLU A 451 -13.87 -9.43 -14.58
C GLU A 451 -13.23 -9.91 -13.27
N LEU A 452 -13.14 -11.22 -13.09
CA LEU A 452 -12.56 -11.87 -11.89
C LEU A 452 -11.08 -12.25 -12.09
N ASP A 453 -10.59 -12.33 -13.33
CA ASP A 453 -9.18 -12.56 -13.62
C ASP A 453 -8.37 -11.27 -13.40
N GLU A 454 -7.60 -11.23 -12.31
CA GLU A 454 -6.82 -10.07 -11.89
C GLU A 454 -5.90 -9.53 -12.99
N ALA A 455 -5.29 -10.39 -13.80
CA ALA A 455 -4.35 -9.97 -14.83
C ALA A 455 -5.06 -9.28 -16.01
N ARG A 456 -6.20 -9.82 -16.45
CA ARG A 456 -7.04 -9.16 -17.46
C ARG A 456 -7.60 -7.84 -16.95
N ARG A 457 -8.10 -7.85 -15.71
CA ARG A 457 -8.65 -6.66 -15.06
C ARG A 457 -7.62 -5.55 -14.91
N ALA A 458 -6.39 -5.88 -14.51
CA ALA A 458 -5.27 -4.96 -14.47
C ALA A 458 -4.98 -4.33 -15.85
N GLY A 459 -5.00 -5.14 -16.91
CA GLY A 459 -4.83 -4.66 -18.28
C GLY A 459 -5.93 -3.69 -18.72
N MET A 460 -7.19 -3.96 -18.37
CA MET A 460 -8.32 -3.06 -18.66
C MET A 460 -8.17 -1.72 -17.92
N TYR A 461 -7.85 -1.75 -16.62
CA TYR A 461 -7.64 -0.51 -15.87
C TYR A 461 -6.40 0.27 -16.31
N ALA A 462 -5.33 -0.41 -16.75
CA ALA A 462 -4.18 0.26 -17.33
C ALA A 462 -4.53 1.02 -18.61
N GLU A 463 -5.35 0.41 -19.50
CA GLU A 463 -5.88 1.08 -20.70
C GLU A 463 -6.76 2.27 -20.33
N MET A 464 -7.66 2.13 -19.34
CA MET A 464 -8.52 3.23 -18.88
C MET A 464 -7.71 4.41 -18.34
N GLN A 465 -6.68 4.16 -17.52
CA GLN A 465 -5.79 5.21 -17.01
C GLN A 465 -5.07 5.95 -18.16
N LEU A 466 -4.61 5.23 -19.19
CA LEU A 466 -4.02 5.82 -20.38
C LEU A 466 -5.04 6.67 -21.16
N LEU A 467 -6.27 6.20 -21.32
CA LEU A 467 -7.33 6.97 -21.98
C LEU A 467 -7.63 8.27 -21.22
N THR A 468 -7.70 8.24 -19.89
CA THR A 468 -7.91 9.44 -19.07
C THR A 468 -6.72 10.40 -19.18
N ARG A 469 -5.49 9.89 -19.13
CA ARG A 469 -4.25 10.68 -19.31
C ARG A 469 -4.19 11.33 -20.70
N ASP A 470 -4.49 10.59 -21.75
CA ASP A 470 -4.25 11.04 -23.13
C ASP A 470 -5.45 11.82 -23.70
N GLN A 471 -6.66 11.53 -23.24
CA GLN A 471 -7.89 12.08 -23.82
C GLN A 471 -8.82 12.73 -22.79
N GLY A 472 -8.68 12.44 -21.50
CA GLY A 472 -9.55 12.95 -20.44
C GLY A 472 -9.47 14.46 -20.23
N GLY A 473 -10.48 14.99 -19.54
CA GLY A 473 -10.69 16.41 -19.27
C GLY A 473 -10.02 16.97 -18.02
N VAL A 474 -9.11 16.22 -17.39
CA VAL A 474 -8.50 16.60 -16.11
C VAL A 474 -6.99 16.77 -16.26
N VAL A 475 -6.42 17.76 -15.58
CA VAL A 475 -4.98 17.85 -15.30
C VAL A 475 -4.80 17.45 -13.84
N ILE A 476 -4.12 16.34 -13.58
CA ILE A 476 -3.88 15.82 -12.22
C ILE A 476 -2.37 15.90 -11.99
N PRO A 477 -1.85 17.06 -11.54
CA PRO A 477 -0.42 17.27 -11.42
C PRO A 477 0.21 16.52 -10.26
N VAL A 478 -0.55 16.19 -9.20
CA VAL A 478 -0.02 15.62 -7.96
C VAL A 478 -0.98 14.66 -7.27
N PHE A 479 -0.41 13.63 -6.65
CA PHE A 479 -1.02 12.89 -5.55
C PHE A 479 -0.46 13.42 -4.23
N THR A 480 -1.33 13.67 -3.25
CA THR A 480 -0.93 14.27 -1.97
C THR A 480 -0.83 13.21 -0.88
N SER A 481 0.17 13.38 -0.01
CA SER A 481 0.28 12.52 1.16
C SER A 481 -0.64 13.00 2.29
N TYR A 482 -1.23 12.05 3.01
CA TYR A 482 -1.79 12.31 4.32
C TYR A 482 -0.68 12.39 5.35
N VAL A 483 -0.50 13.57 5.94
CA VAL A 483 0.55 13.81 6.93
C VAL A 483 -0.04 14.02 8.32
N PHE A 484 0.43 13.19 9.24
CA PHE A 484 0.06 13.14 10.65
C PHE A 484 1.29 13.44 11.50
N ALA A 485 1.06 13.87 12.74
CA ALA A 485 2.13 13.95 13.72
C ALA A 485 1.71 13.24 15.01
N MET A 486 2.65 12.59 15.66
CA MET A 486 2.40 11.88 16.91
C MET A 486 3.58 11.89 17.84
N ALA A 487 3.30 11.71 19.12
CA ALA A 487 4.33 11.55 20.12
C ALA A 487 5.14 10.28 19.85
N ASP A 488 6.46 10.34 20.00
CA ASP A 488 7.38 9.23 19.69
C ASP A 488 7.14 7.98 20.56
N LYS A 489 6.49 8.16 21.72
CA LYS A 489 6.04 7.07 22.59
C LYS A 489 4.91 6.23 21.98
N VAL A 490 4.16 6.77 21.02
CA VAL A 490 3.12 6.03 20.28
C VAL A 490 3.81 5.29 19.13
N ARG A 491 3.61 3.97 19.05
CA ARG A 491 4.27 3.10 18.07
C ARG A 491 3.25 2.13 17.46
N HIS A 492 3.49 1.70 16.23
CA HIS A 492 2.85 0.56 15.58
C HIS A 492 3.92 -0.53 15.34
N GLY A 493 3.52 -1.78 15.07
CA GLY A 493 4.45 -2.93 14.98
C GLY A 493 5.58 -2.80 13.94
N ASP A 494 6.68 -3.53 14.17
CA ASP A 494 7.90 -3.57 13.33
C ASP A 494 7.75 -4.51 12.11
N LEU A 495 8.58 -4.33 11.08
CA LEU A 495 8.66 -5.18 9.87
C LEU A 495 9.78 -6.23 9.96
N VAL A 496 9.51 -7.44 9.49
CA VAL A 496 10.43 -8.59 9.37
C VAL A 496 10.49 -8.99 7.90
N VAL A 497 11.70 -9.00 7.34
CA VAL A 497 11.92 -9.36 5.93
C VAL A 497 12.50 -10.77 5.84
N VAL A 498 11.94 -11.59 4.95
CA VAL A 498 12.39 -12.93 4.57
C VAL A 498 12.85 -12.82 3.13
N ALA A 499 14.12 -13.07 2.83
CA ALA A 499 14.61 -13.08 1.45
C ALA A 499 15.06 -14.50 1.06
N LEU A 500 14.65 -14.93 -0.13
CA LEU A 500 15.13 -16.17 -0.75
C LEU A 500 16.30 -15.81 -1.69
N GLU A 501 17.54 -15.95 -1.24
CA GLU A 501 18.69 -15.98 -2.16
C GLU A 501 18.87 -17.40 -2.71
N TYR A 502 19.11 -17.53 -4.02
CA TYR A 502 19.42 -18.80 -4.68
C TYR A 502 20.86 -19.19 -4.33
N ASP A 503 21.09 -19.85 -3.19
CA ASP A 503 22.41 -20.32 -2.77
C ASP A 503 22.57 -21.84 -3.02
N PRO A 504 23.56 -22.30 -3.80
CA PRO A 504 23.70 -23.70 -4.24
C PRO A 504 24.21 -24.71 -3.20
N PHE A 505 24.44 -24.38 -1.93
CA PHE A 505 25.20 -25.25 -1.01
C PHE A 505 24.43 -25.91 0.13
N LEU A 506 23.21 -26.34 -0.13
CA LEU A 506 22.24 -26.44 0.92
C LEU A 506 21.61 -27.82 1.03
N ARG A 507 22.33 -28.72 1.70
CA ARG A 507 21.84 -30.04 2.08
C ARG A 507 21.63 -30.19 3.60
N HIS A 508 20.41 -30.63 3.94
CA HIS A 508 20.08 -31.55 5.04
C HIS A 508 19.81 -31.08 6.49
N GLN A 509 19.68 -29.80 6.85
CA GLN A 509 19.27 -29.44 8.24
C GLN A 509 18.22 -28.31 8.44
N GLY A 510 17.63 -27.76 7.38
CA GLY A 510 16.95 -26.44 7.43
C GLY A 510 15.54 -26.34 8.07
N SER A 511 14.69 -27.37 8.04
CA SER A 511 13.26 -27.21 8.40
C SER A 511 13.01 -27.06 9.91
N ALA A 512 13.80 -27.73 10.75
CA ALA A 512 13.68 -27.63 12.22
C ALA A 512 14.35 -26.36 12.80
N GLN A 513 15.25 -25.71 12.05
CA GLN A 513 15.96 -24.52 12.53
C GLN A 513 15.16 -23.22 12.32
N ILE A 514 14.33 -23.13 11.28
CA ILE A 514 13.48 -21.94 11.01
C ILE A 514 12.47 -21.70 12.13
N LEU A 515 11.76 -22.75 12.55
CA LEU A 515 10.81 -22.68 13.66
C LEU A 515 11.53 -22.41 15.00
N LYS A 516 12.70 -23.02 15.23
CA LYS A 516 13.54 -22.76 16.41
C LYS A 516 14.08 -21.31 16.46
N LEU A 517 14.42 -20.71 15.33
CA LEU A 517 14.87 -19.30 15.25
C LEU A 517 13.76 -18.33 15.63
N ALA A 518 12.51 -18.60 15.22
CA ALA A 518 11.33 -17.85 15.63
C ALA A 518 11.00 -18.03 17.11
N GLU A 519 11.30 -19.20 17.68
CA GLU A 519 11.07 -19.50 19.10
C GLU A 519 12.15 -18.89 20.03
N HIS A 520 13.42 -18.78 19.61
CA HIS A 520 14.56 -18.54 20.52
C HIS A 520 15.30 -17.18 20.36
N ARG A 521 14.98 -16.31 19.38
CA ARG A 521 15.62 -14.98 19.21
C ARG A 521 14.70 -13.82 19.68
N PRO A 522 15.16 -12.84 20.47
CA PRO A 522 14.32 -11.78 21.04
C PRO A 522 14.16 -10.54 20.14
N ARG A 523 12.91 -10.02 20.08
CA ARG A 523 12.38 -8.70 19.62
C ARG A 523 12.93 -8.00 18.35
N SER A 524 14.00 -8.43 17.70
CA SER A 524 14.61 -7.70 16.57
C SER A 524 15.29 -8.64 15.58
N LEU A 525 14.58 -9.65 15.08
CA LEU A 525 15.06 -10.36 13.90
C LEU A 525 14.57 -9.57 12.68
N ALA A 526 15.38 -8.59 12.26
CA ALA A 526 15.05 -7.72 11.13
C ALA A 526 15.11 -8.43 9.77
N TYR A 527 15.74 -9.61 9.72
CA TYR A 527 15.97 -10.36 8.49
C TYR A 527 16.21 -11.85 8.77
N VAL A 528 15.55 -12.73 8.01
CA VAL A 528 15.87 -14.17 7.95
C VAL A 528 16.39 -14.50 6.56
N ASN A 529 17.68 -14.82 6.45
CA ASN A 529 18.24 -15.43 5.24
C ASN A 529 17.86 -16.92 5.25
N LEU A 530 17.03 -17.32 4.29
CA LEU A 530 16.75 -18.72 4.02
C LEU A 530 17.79 -19.28 3.06
N ALA A 531 19.00 -19.45 3.55
CA ALA A 531 19.88 -20.43 2.94
C ALA A 531 19.25 -21.80 3.28
N HIS A 532 18.48 -22.44 2.38
CA HIS A 532 18.64 -23.88 2.06
C HIS A 532 17.66 -24.45 0.99
N ALA A 533 17.99 -24.45 -0.32
CA ALA A 533 17.20 -25.18 -1.35
C ALA A 533 18.01 -25.70 -2.57
N SER A 534 18.92 -26.67 -2.38
CA SER A 534 19.67 -27.30 -3.49
C SER A 534 19.19 -28.71 -3.90
N GLU A 535 17.89 -29.02 -3.80
CA GLU A 535 17.34 -30.27 -4.34
C GLU A 535 16.42 -30.09 -5.56
N ILE A 536 15.81 -28.90 -5.75
CA ILE A 536 14.94 -28.66 -6.92
C ILE A 536 15.77 -28.51 -8.21
N ALA A 537 16.94 -27.86 -8.16
CA ALA A 537 17.78 -27.70 -9.36
C ALA A 537 18.57 -28.98 -9.73
N LEU A 538 18.99 -29.79 -8.76
CA LEU A 538 19.81 -30.98 -9.00
C LEU A 538 19.00 -32.24 -9.36
N GLN A 539 17.73 -32.36 -8.95
CA GLN A 539 16.84 -33.37 -9.55
C GLN A 539 16.45 -33.03 -10.99
N TYR A 540 16.45 -31.74 -11.36
CA TYR A 540 16.22 -31.29 -12.74
C TYR A 540 17.44 -31.44 -13.67
N LEU A 541 18.64 -31.64 -13.12
CA LEU A 541 19.90 -31.73 -13.88
C LEU A 541 20.59 -33.10 -13.77
N GLY A 542 20.12 -33.98 -12.87
CA GLY A 542 20.75 -35.26 -12.52
C GLY A 542 20.28 -36.49 -13.31
N GLN A 543 19.61 -36.35 -14.46
CA GLN A 543 19.36 -37.48 -15.39
C GLN A 543 20.04 -37.35 -16.75
N LEU A 544 20.96 -36.38 -16.92
CA LEU A 544 21.71 -36.21 -18.16
C LEU A 544 23.16 -36.65 -18.00
N THR A 545 23.37 -37.93 -17.68
CA THR A 545 24.63 -38.61 -17.98
C THR A 545 24.35 -39.73 -18.98
N ARG A 546 24.63 -39.46 -20.26
CA ARG A 546 25.23 -40.43 -21.20
C ARG A 546 25.51 -39.80 -22.56
N ARG A 547 26.81 -39.83 -22.89
CA ARG A 547 27.43 -39.79 -24.24
C ARG A 547 27.79 -38.41 -24.83
N GLY A 548 29.02 -37.99 -24.51
CA GLY A 548 30.12 -37.90 -25.48
C GLY A 548 30.28 -36.61 -26.32
N ILE A 549 31.38 -35.86 -26.09
CA ILE A 549 32.51 -35.61 -27.02
C ILE A 549 33.49 -34.57 -26.40
N LYS A 550 34.74 -34.63 -26.88
CA LYS A 550 36.06 -34.13 -26.43
C LYS A 550 36.22 -32.60 -26.27
N TYR A 551 37.10 -32.18 -25.35
CA TYR A 551 37.70 -30.84 -25.31
C TYR A 551 39.12 -30.87 -25.91
N TYR A 552 39.48 -29.81 -26.66
CA TYR A 552 40.87 -29.56 -27.06
C TYR A 552 41.67 -29.08 -25.86
N GLN A 553 42.76 -29.78 -25.57
CA GLN A 553 43.85 -29.32 -24.73
C GLN A 553 44.82 -28.58 -25.65
N GLY A 554 44.96 -27.27 -25.47
CA GLY A 554 45.93 -26.44 -26.19
C GLY A 554 46.53 -25.41 -25.24
N ARG A 555 47.84 -25.55 -24.99
CA ARG A 555 48.68 -24.48 -24.42
C ARG A 555 48.66 -23.27 -25.35
N ASP A 556 48.98 -22.12 -24.78
CA ASP A 556 49.26 -20.85 -25.45
C ASP A 556 48.04 -20.25 -26.16
N ALA A 557 47.13 -19.67 -25.38
CA ALA A 557 46.41 -18.49 -25.82
C ALA A 557 47.18 -17.29 -25.23
N ASP A 558 47.76 -16.48 -26.10
CA ASP A 558 48.55 -15.30 -25.75
C ASP A 558 47.82 -14.42 -24.72
N ASP A 559 48.57 -14.01 -23.68
CA ASP A 559 48.16 -13.26 -22.49
C ASP A 559 47.60 -11.84 -22.79
N ASP A 560 47.37 -11.50 -24.06
CA ASP A 560 46.95 -10.17 -24.52
C ASP A 560 45.47 -10.06 -24.94
N GLU A 561 44.67 -11.14 -24.90
CA GLU A 561 43.24 -11.10 -25.29
C GLU A 561 42.21 -11.14 -24.15
N LEU A 562 42.62 -10.89 -22.89
CA LEU A 562 41.67 -10.50 -21.83
C LEU A 562 42.01 -9.09 -21.32
N PRO A 563 41.56 -8.03 -22.02
CA PRO A 563 42.07 -6.68 -21.80
C PRO A 563 41.64 -6.03 -20.48
N TYR A 564 40.64 -6.55 -19.76
CA TYR A 564 39.91 -5.70 -18.83
C TYR A 564 40.13 -5.92 -17.33
N VAL A 565 40.73 -7.03 -16.87
CA VAL A 565 40.57 -7.37 -15.43
C VAL A 565 41.87 -7.38 -14.63
N ARG A 566 43.01 -7.75 -15.22
CA ARG A 566 44.21 -8.02 -14.41
C ARG A 566 45.13 -6.82 -14.19
N ARG A 567 45.31 -5.97 -15.21
CA ARG A 567 46.25 -4.84 -15.18
C ARG A 567 45.73 -3.65 -14.35
N GLY A 568 44.42 -3.41 -14.33
CA GLY A 568 43.80 -2.33 -13.54
C GLY A 568 43.77 -2.62 -12.03
N PHE A 569 43.54 -3.88 -11.66
CA PHE A 569 43.43 -4.31 -10.27
C PHE A 569 44.78 -4.30 -9.53
N ASN A 570 45.83 -4.90 -10.11
CA ASN A 570 47.16 -4.94 -9.51
C ASN A 570 47.81 -3.54 -9.39
N LYS A 571 47.44 -2.62 -10.29
CA LYS A 571 47.91 -1.21 -10.25
C LYS A 571 47.26 -0.41 -9.12
N ARG A 572 46.06 -0.80 -8.66
CA ARG A 572 45.28 -0.10 -7.63
C ARG A 572 45.47 -0.68 -6.23
N TYR A 573 45.72 -1.99 -6.11
CA TYR A 573 45.70 -2.68 -4.81
C TYR A 573 46.96 -3.51 -4.49
N GLY A 574 47.98 -3.49 -5.35
CA GLY A 574 49.21 -4.27 -5.18
C GLY A 574 49.05 -5.74 -5.57
N ASP A 575 50.17 -6.44 -5.79
CA ASP A 575 50.16 -7.85 -6.21
C ASP A 575 49.74 -8.75 -5.04
N MET A 576 48.48 -9.17 -5.07
CA MET A 576 47.88 -10.04 -4.05
C MET A 576 47.59 -11.43 -4.60
N THR A 577 48.63 -12.15 -5.06
CA THR A 577 48.50 -13.57 -5.38
C THR A 577 48.87 -14.47 -4.20
N LEU A 578 47.89 -15.18 -3.66
CA LEU A 578 48.09 -16.43 -2.92
C LEU A 578 46.92 -17.37 -3.26
N HIS A 579 47.11 -18.18 -4.31
CA HIS A 579 46.17 -19.23 -4.67
C HIS A 579 46.53 -20.53 -3.93
N HIS A 580 45.64 -21.00 -3.05
CA HIS A 580 45.63 -22.41 -2.70
C HIS A 580 44.95 -23.19 -3.84
N GLY A 581 45.75 -23.96 -4.57
CA GLY A 581 45.29 -24.80 -5.67
C GLY A 581 44.25 -25.81 -5.20
N LYS A 582 43.04 -25.71 -5.73
CA LYS A 582 42.10 -26.82 -5.80
C LYS A 582 41.95 -27.22 -7.25
N THR A 583 42.14 -28.50 -7.50
CA THR A 583 42.01 -29.17 -8.79
C THR A 583 40.59 -29.00 -9.34
N ALA A 584 40.51 -28.69 -10.64
CA ALA A 584 39.28 -28.55 -11.40
C ALA A 584 38.43 -29.82 -11.30
N ALA A 585 37.16 -29.67 -10.91
CA ALA A 585 36.13 -30.68 -11.10
C ALA A 585 35.16 -30.19 -12.18
N ASP A 586 34.93 -31.05 -13.15
CA ASP A 586 34.37 -30.79 -14.47
C ASP A 586 32.88 -30.45 -14.48
N PHE A 587 32.49 -29.34 -15.13
CA PHE A 587 31.11 -29.17 -15.62
C PHE A 587 31.09 -28.45 -16.99
N GLY A 588 30.84 -29.24 -18.04
CA GLY A 588 30.71 -28.79 -19.44
C GLY A 588 29.32 -28.22 -19.77
N ARG A 589 29.27 -27.39 -20.83
CA ARG A 589 28.04 -26.76 -21.35
C ARG A 589 27.38 -27.62 -22.43
N GLY A 590 26.06 -27.75 -22.35
CA GLY A 590 25.18 -28.16 -23.46
C GLY A 590 23.79 -28.51 -22.94
N PHE A 591 22.79 -27.67 -23.19
CA PHE A 591 21.38 -27.97 -22.87
C PHE A 591 20.58 -28.09 -24.17
N SER A 592 20.12 -29.32 -24.45
CA SER A 592 19.07 -29.61 -25.41
C SER A 592 17.69 -29.28 -24.83
N SER A 593 16.80 -28.76 -25.66
CA SER A 593 15.37 -28.53 -25.43
C SER A 593 14.65 -29.76 -24.84
N HIS A 594 13.98 -29.62 -23.69
CA HIS A 594 12.90 -30.51 -23.26
C HIS A 594 11.73 -29.67 -22.71
N THR A 595 10.53 -30.03 -23.17
CA THR A 595 9.22 -29.58 -22.73
C THR A 595 8.96 -29.99 -21.28
N PHE A 596 8.50 -29.05 -20.46
CA PHE A 596 8.13 -29.28 -19.06
C PHE A 596 6.96 -30.28 -18.96
N ASN A 597 7.18 -31.43 -18.31
CA ASN A 597 6.12 -32.38 -18.02
C ASN A 597 5.49 -32.05 -16.65
N ARG A 598 4.21 -31.66 -16.68
CA ARG A 598 3.38 -31.24 -15.53
C ARG A 598 2.95 -32.46 -14.70
N HIS A 599 3.65 -32.85 -13.62
CA HIS A 599 3.10 -33.88 -12.70
C HIS A 599 3.38 -33.63 -11.20
N ASN A 600 2.29 -33.58 -10.42
CA ASN A 600 2.03 -33.80 -8.98
C ASN A 600 3.08 -33.55 -7.88
N GLU A 601 4.36 -33.86 -8.09
CA GLU A 601 5.41 -33.74 -7.06
C GLU A 601 5.75 -32.26 -6.76
N SER A 602 5.79 -31.41 -7.79
CA SER A 602 6.09 -29.97 -7.65
C SER A 602 5.01 -29.21 -6.89
N ALA A 603 3.74 -29.59 -7.07
CA ALA A 603 2.60 -28.97 -6.39
C ALA A 603 2.57 -29.27 -4.88
N LYS A 604 2.89 -30.52 -4.50
CA LYS A 604 2.98 -30.96 -3.09
C LYS A 604 4.15 -30.29 -2.36
N HIS A 605 5.30 -30.15 -3.02
CA HIS A 605 6.46 -29.44 -2.45
C HIS A 605 6.18 -27.94 -2.24
N LEU A 606 5.52 -27.28 -3.20
CA LEU A 606 5.09 -25.89 -3.07
C LEU A 606 4.09 -25.70 -1.92
N ALA A 607 3.10 -26.58 -1.80
CA ALA A 607 2.12 -26.54 -0.71
C ALA A 607 2.79 -26.71 0.67
N ARG A 608 3.75 -27.64 0.78
CA ARG A 608 4.50 -27.85 2.03
C ARG A 608 5.38 -26.65 2.39
N THR A 609 6.01 -26.03 1.41
CA THR A 609 6.87 -24.85 1.60
C THR A 609 6.05 -23.64 2.03
N ALA A 610 4.92 -23.37 1.37
CA ALA A 610 3.99 -22.33 1.77
C ALA A 610 3.45 -22.54 3.18
N GLY A 611 3.06 -23.77 3.54
CA GLY A 611 2.58 -24.10 4.88
C GLY A 611 3.59 -23.80 6.00
N LEU A 612 4.88 -24.05 5.76
CA LEU A 612 5.95 -23.73 6.73
C LEU A 612 6.19 -22.23 6.85
N LEU A 613 6.18 -21.50 5.74
CA LEU A 613 6.36 -20.05 5.71
C LEU A 613 5.18 -19.33 6.39
N ASN A 614 3.94 -19.79 6.18
CA ASN A 614 2.76 -19.24 6.84
C ASN A 614 2.77 -19.50 8.35
N ALA A 615 3.18 -20.69 8.79
CA ALA A 615 3.34 -20.98 10.22
C ALA A 615 4.39 -20.07 10.90
N PHE A 616 5.47 -19.75 10.18
CA PHE A 616 6.47 -18.79 10.61
C PHE A 616 5.90 -17.35 10.63
N GLY A 617 5.22 -16.93 9.56
CA GLY A 617 4.54 -15.64 9.45
C GLY A 617 3.56 -15.39 10.59
N ALA A 618 2.69 -16.37 10.85
CA ALA A 618 1.74 -16.33 11.96
C ALA A 618 2.43 -16.20 13.32
N THR A 619 3.57 -16.87 13.52
CA THR A 619 4.35 -16.77 14.76
C THR A 619 4.99 -15.40 14.94
N CYS A 620 5.44 -14.75 13.87
CA CYS A 620 6.00 -13.40 13.90
C CYS A 620 4.91 -12.33 14.09
N ARG A 621 3.74 -12.47 13.44
CA ARG A 621 2.59 -11.57 13.61
C ARG A 621 2.08 -11.56 15.05
N ARG A 622 1.97 -12.74 15.70
CA ARG A 622 1.68 -12.85 17.15
C ARG A 622 2.68 -12.12 18.05
N LYS A 623 3.88 -11.83 17.53
CA LYS A 623 4.94 -11.09 18.25
C LYS A 623 5.01 -9.62 17.85
N GLY A 624 4.02 -9.11 17.11
CA GLY A 624 3.94 -7.71 16.67
C GLY A 624 4.84 -7.38 15.48
N ALA A 625 5.26 -8.40 14.72
CA ALA A 625 6.14 -8.28 13.57
C ALA A 625 5.39 -8.59 12.26
N ARG A 626 5.41 -7.66 11.31
CA ARG A 626 4.94 -7.89 9.94
C ARG A 626 5.96 -8.75 9.21
N VAL A 627 5.56 -9.65 8.32
CA VAL A 627 6.51 -10.52 7.58
C VAL A 627 6.37 -10.28 6.09
N VAL A 628 7.49 -10.21 5.40
CA VAL A 628 7.54 -9.98 3.95
C VAL A 628 8.46 -11.00 3.29
N LEU A 629 8.10 -11.54 2.14
CA LEU A 629 9.00 -12.32 1.28
C LEU A 629 9.61 -11.43 0.19
N VAL A 630 10.92 -11.49 -0.03
CA VAL A 630 11.61 -10.79 -1.14
C VAL A 630 12.17 -11.82 -2.12
N CYS A 631 11.80 -11.67 -3.40
CA CYS A 631 12.33 -12.45 -4.52
C CYS A 631 13.25 -11.56 -5.40
N PRO A 632 14.59 -11.65 -5.26
CA PRO A 632 15.50 -10.73 -5.94
C PRO A 632 15.43 -10.82 -7.48
N PRO A 633 15.44 -9.69 -8.20
CA PRO A 633 15.37 -9.67 -9.67
C PRO A 633 16.60 -10.29 -10.37
N TYR A 634 17.78 -10.32 -9.73
CA TYR A 634 18.98 -10.93 -10.35
C TYR A 634 18.79 -12.42 -10.68
N VAL A 635 17.95 -13.13 -9.92
CA VAL A 635 17.59 -14.53 -10.18
C VAL A 635 16.75 -14.61 -11.47
N ARG A 636 15.85 -13.64 -11.67
CA ARG A 636 15.05 -13.47 -12.88
C ARG A 636 15.95 -13.20 -14.09
N GLU A 637 16.93 -12.31 -13.99
CA GLU A 637 17.86 -11.96 -15.09
C GLU A 637 18.84 -13.09 -15.44
N HIS A 638 19.40 -13.78 -14.45
CA HIS A 638 20.33 -14.89 -14.69
C HIS A 638 19.63 -16.11 -15.29
N LEU A 639 18.35 -16.34 -14.94
CA LEU A 639 17.49 -17.35 -15.56
C LEU A 639 16.89 -16.87 -16.90
N ALA A 640 16.74 -15.55 -17.11
CA ALA A 640 16.21 -14.94 -18.35
C ALA A 640 17.15 -15.12 -19.55
N GLN A 641 18.46 -15.31 -19.33
CA GLN A 641 19.37 -15.70 -20.42
C GLN A 641 19.07 -17.10 -20.99
N ARG A 642 18.12 -17.86 -20.41
CA ARG A 642 17.68 -19.18 -20.87
C ARG A 642 16.15 -19.27 -20.89
N ASN A 643 15.55 -18.98 -22.04
CA ASN A 643 14.09 -18.90 -22.27
C ASN A 643 13.23 -20.01 -21.64
N SER A 644 13.74 -21.24 -21.48
CA SER A 644 13.00 -22.37 -20.91
C SER A 644 12.85 -22.32 -19.38
N LEU A 645 13.69 -21.58 -18.65
CA LEU A 645 13.67 -21.49 -17.18
C LEU A 645 12.91 -20.27 -16.67
N ARG A 646 12.80 -19.22 -17.49
CA ARG A 646 12.04 -18.00 -17.19
C ARG A 646 10.58 -18.30 -16.84
N ARG A 647 9.88 -19.05 -17.70
CA ARG A 647 8.46 -19.41 -17.49
C ARG A 647 8.23 -20.20 -16.20
N SER A 648 9.20 -21.02 -15.80
CA SER A 648 9.08 -21.87 -14.62
C SER A 648 9.37 -21.12 -13.33
N ALA A 649 10.30 -20.15 -13.36
CA ALA A 649 10.54 -19.24 -12.25
C ALA A 649 9.35 -18.29 -12.02
N GLU A 650 8.79 -17.74 -13.11
CA GLU A 650 7.55 -16.95 -13.09
C GLU A 650 6.40 -17.78 -12.52
N TRP A 651 6.22 -19.03 -12.99
CA TRP A 651 5.19 -19.92 -12.47
C TRP A 651 5.35 -20.21 -10.98
N VAL A 652 6.56 -20.52 -10.49
CA VAL A 652 6.81 -20.76 -9.05
C VAL A 652 6.53 -19.52 -8.21
N ASN A 653 6.94 -18.34 -8.67
CA ASN A 653 6.68 -17.07 -7.97
C ASN A 653 5.18 -16.80 -7.86
N VAL A 654 4.42 -16.99 -8.94
CA VAL A 654 2.94 -16.87 -8.94
C VAL A 654 2.33 -17.89 -7.97
N GLN A 655 2.79 -19.15 -7.99
CA GLN A 655 2.26 -20.18 -7.10
C GLN A 655 2.57 -19.94 -5.61
N LEU A 656 3.69 -19.29 -5.29
CA LEU A 656 4.01 -18.91 -3.90
C LEU A 656 3.22 -17.68 -3.47
N ARG A 657 3.13 -16.64 -4.31
CA ARG A 657 2.30 -15.46 -4.07
C ARG A 657 0.87 -15.85 -3.71
N ASN A 658 0.28 -16.78 -4.46
CA ASN A 658 -1.11 -17.21 -4.24
C ASN A 658 -1.32 -18.09 -3.01
N ARG A 659 -0.26 -18.52 -2.32
CA ARG A 659 -0.33 -19.48 -1.19
C ARG A 659 0.22 -18.93 0.12
N LEU A 660 0.85 -17.76 0.12
CA LEU A 660 1.40 -17.14 1.32
C LEU A 660 0.39 -16.18 1.96
N ASP A 661 0.34 -16.17 3.29
CA ASP A 661 -0.56 -15.32 4.08
C ASP A 661 0.10 -13.99 4.51
N PHE A 662 1.15 -13.58 3.80
CA PHE A 662 1.93 -12.37 4.04
C PHE A 662 2.57 -11.87 2.75
N ALA A 663 2.88 -10.57 2.69
CA ALA A 663 3.26 -9.92 1.44
C ALA A 663 4.53 -10.47 0.80
N VAL A 664 4.56 -10.42 -0.53
CA VAL A 664 5.70 -10.80 -1.37
C VAL A 664 6.10 -9.61 -2.23
N LEU A 665 7.28 -9.04 -1.98
CA LEU A 665 7.79 -7.90 -2.74
C LEU A 665 8.54 -8.35 -3.98
N ASP A 666 8.12 -7.81 -5.12
CA ASP A 666 8.85 -7.89 -6.38
C ASP A 666 9.72 -6.63 -6.51
N THR A 667 10.95 -6.77 -6.02
CA THR A 667 12.13 -5.89 -6.19
C THR A 667 12.31 -4.72 -5.21
N PRO A 668 13.55 -4.58 -4.68
CA PRO A 668 14.17 -3.29 -4.41
C PRO A 668 15.16 -3.09 -5.56
N MET A 669 14.87 -2.17 -6.47
CA MET A 669 15.57 -2.00 -7.75
C MET A 669 17.09 -1.69 -7.66
N GLU A 670 17.69 -1.62 -6.46
CA GLU A 670 19.12 -1.34 -6.22
C GLU A 670 19.82 -2.37 -5.30
N ALA A 671 19.14 -3.42 -4.85
CA ALA A 671 19.69 -4.41 -3.91
C ALA A 671 20.81 -5.32 -4.50
N ALA A 672 21.05 -5.28 -5.81
CA ALA A 672 22.00 -6.16 -6.49
C ALA A 672 22.91 -5.46 -7.52
N GLN A 673 23.18 -4.16 -7.39
CA GLN A 673 24.30 -3.56 -8.13
C GLN A 673 25.27 -2.85 -7.20
N PRO A 674 26.53 -3.31 -7.15
CA PRO A 674 27.62 -2.54 -7.68
C PRO A 674 27.77 -2.96 -9.16
N ARG A 675 27.43 -2.06 -10.09
CA ARG A 675 28.11 -2.11 -11.38
C ARG A 675 29.59 -2.00 -11.08
N GLU A 676 30.31 -3.01 -11.53
CA GLU A 676 31.77 -3.12 -11.56
C GLU A 676 32.40 -3.47 -10.19
N ASP A 677 33.22 -4.55 -10.17
CA ASP A 677 34.34 -4.80 -9.24
C ASP A 677 34.27 -5.87 -8.12
N PHE A 678 33.20 -6.65 -7.91
CA PHE A 678 33.10 -7.41 -6.63
C PHE A 678 32.75 -8.91 -6.64
N PHE A 679 32.79 -9.64 -7.76
CA PHE A 679 32.33 -11.04 -7.75
C PHE A 679 33.36 -12.16 -7.78
N ASP A 680 34.67 -11.89 -7.90
CA ASP A 680 35.66 -12.97 -8.10
C ASP A 680 36.74 -13.07 -7.00
N THR A 681 36.37 -12.99 -5.73
CA THR A 681 37.28 -13.44 -4.65
C THR A 681 36.66 -14.43 -3.67
N PRO A 682 37.43 -15.45 -3.19
CA PRO A 682 37.01 -16.40 -2.15
C PRO A 682 36.50 -15.75 -0.85
N TYR A 683 36.79 -14.47 -0.64
CA TYR A 683 36.33 -13.67 0.48
C TYR A 683 34.79 -13.59 0.56
N HIS A 684 34.10 -13.66 -0.58
CA HIS A 684 32.63 -13.61 -0.68
C HIS A 684 31.89 -14.86 -0.20
N LEU A 685 32.62 -15.97 -0.03
CA LEU A 685 32.10 -17.25 0.46
C LEU A 685 32.32 -17.43 1.97
N SER A 686 32.83 -16.39 2.67
CA SER A 686 32.98 -16.40 4.12
C SER A 686 31.72 -15.85 4.82
N GLY A 687 31.43 -16.36 6.03
CA GLY A 687 30.28 -15.92 6.83
C GLY A 687 30.28 -14.41 7.13
N ALA A 688 31.46 -13.78 7.22
CA ALA A 688 31.59 -12.34 7.43
C ALA A 688 31.22 -11.50 6.19
N GLY A 689 31.51 -12.01 4.99
CA GLY A 689 31.14 -11.37 3.72
C GLY A 689 29.62 -11.40 3.49
N ALA A 690 28.99 -12.53 3.80
CA ALA A 690 27.53 -12.67 3.75
C ALA A 690 26.83 -11.71 4.74
N GLN A 691 27.32 -11.64 5.98
CA GLN A 691 26.75 -10.78 7.01
C GLN A 691 26.80 -9.28 6.65
N LYS A 692 27.91 -8.79 6.08
CA LYS A 692 28.03 -7.39 5.63
C LYS A 692 27.09 -7.06 4.48
N ARG A 693 26.88 -7.97 3.52
CA ARG A 693 25.90 -7.80 2.43
C ARG A 693 24.48 -7.72 2.96
N SER A 694 24.10 -8.62 3.86
CA SER A 694 22.76 -8.61 4.46
C SER A 694 22.49 -7.33 5.27
N HIS A 695 23.49 -6.78 5.97
CA HIS A 695 23.34 -5.50 6.66
C HIS A 695 23.16 -4.32 5.70
N ARG A 696 23.88 -4.31 4.57
CA ARG A 696 23.75 -3.27 3.54
C ARG A 696 22.39 -3.33 2.84
N LEU A 697 21.94 -4.53 2.49
CA LEU A 697 20.61 -4.78 1.94
C LEU A 697 19.50 -4.36 2.91
N ALA A 698 19.64 -4.65 4.20
CA ALA A 698 18.70 -4.21 5.21
C ALA A 698 18.63 -2.68 5.35
N GLY A 699 19.77 -1.98 5.17
CA GLY A 699 19.80 -0.53 5.09
C GLY A 699 19.04 0.00 3.88
N LEU A 700 19.35 -0.52 2.69
CA LEU A 700 18.69 -0.12 1.44
C LEU A 700 17.18 -0.41 1.46
N LEU A 701 16.76 -1.57 2.00
CA LEU A 701 15.35 -1.90 2.17
C LEU A 701 14.66 -0.98 3.17
N LYS A 702 15.32 -0.60 4.27
CA LYS A 702 14.76 0.32 5.25
C LYS A 702 14.57 1.72 4.68
N ASP A 703 15.47 2.17 3.82
CA ASP A 703 15.37 3.46 3.14
C ASP A 703 14.33 3.39 2.01
N TYR A 704 14.30 2.30 1.23
CA TYR A 704 13.28 2.01 0.23
C TYR A 704 11.87 1.99 0.84
N LEU A 705 11.64 1.27 1.93
CA LEU A 705 10.34 1.24 2.63
C LEU A 705 9.94 2.58 3.28
N ARG A 706 10.86 3.55 3.36
CA ARG A 706 10.56 4.92 3.80
C ARG A 706 10.22 5.85 2.66
N THR A 707 10.61 5.52 1.42
CA THR A 707 10.53 6.39 0.25
C THR A 707 9.75 5.79 -0.92
N ASP A 708 9.41 4.50 -0.87
CA ASP A 708 8.77 3.79 -1.96
C ASP A 708 7.25 3.68 -1.75
N PRO A 709 6.44 4.27 -2.63
CA PRO A 709 4.99 4.07 -2.66
C PRO A 709 4.56 2.68 -3.17
N ALA A 710 5.44 1.89 -3.80
CA ALA A 710 5.06 0.68 -4.53
C ALA A 710 4.95 -0.59 -3.68
N THR A 711 5.41 -0.60 -2.41
CA THR A 711 5.29 -1.82 -1.59
C THR A 711 3.97 -1.95 -0.86
N GLY A 712 3.11 -0.93 -0.81
CA GLY A 712 1.80 -1.00 -0.15
C GLY A 712 1.86 -1.88 1.09
N GLN A 713 2.84 -1.63 1.98
CA GLN A 713 3.10 -2.33 3.25
C GLN A 713 3.74 -1.38 4.25
#